data_AF-A0A4Q8BDA9-F1
#
_entry.id   AF-A0A4Q8BDA9-F1
#
_cell.length_a   1.000
_cell.length_b   1.000
_cell.length_c   1.000
_cell.angle_alpha   90.00
_cell.angle_beta   90.00
_cell.angle_gamma   90.00
#
_symmetry.space_group_name_H-M   'P 1'
#
loop_
_entity.id
_entity.type
_entity.pdbx_description
1 polymer ?
#
loop_
_entity_poly.entity_id
_entity_poly.type
_entity_poly.pdbx_seq_one_letter_code
_entity_poly.pdbx_strand_id
1 'polypeptide(L)'
;MPVPIHNSRPVPRPSGQLPPGVDLTGVTELRLHGVGGIRPETLLADLAPQLVAGDQAAGFYRTADLNGRHVEAYSWGALAVRSAVRLLWLLLLPFAMVNVAGWMCTPATWRSRWRFLLHRAVLRVAALAMTLNLVLLAAMTAMDVMAYQCGARDTCVDHWWLRWLRWGPLADHPGWRVLAGAAIPLLLVLGLALLGGRQWTPYESVQPPRGVGDASRPPLVTSARPGVGLGHPYFWHGKSIGLGVLHLAVAMAFLAWLTGHTVGAAVREAGQVAHSPGWHTATVLAALVTLIGAVVLLASDRPPVRLLWPFALLAVLLSGMLSAGCAAVFAMRQPLGPGGTGPLPGMSTAVDGCYGVLVAVVLAVLVSGLVTRRRGEGPRALLLPFAAVAAGGVLLNGVGTGVMIRVADLLGDVPHPAARPDRSNALMIHDRVYALVPYLTLLPLAVLAGLAVVGGLAWWRGGGRRARRAVRDEYGAMSADVNDWSINAADTGLSTLRRSWEARIARARWAARVDAGTAFVTVTLALLVGLAYGALDIWVYHRTPPTPLLATSTFLATAAPLGLLLLVRRGWQGLDSRRRLGIVWDVSTFWPRAYHPLAPPPYTARAVPDLQRRLWRLHDAGGRAVVVAHSQGSVIALAALLQESHRPAHDQVALVTFGCPFRKLYGSIFPAYFGDGVIGAGRPRVWRWRNFFYDTDPVGGPVQRGDCLDGVDERLPDPDTPWYDYGSEPPRPRGHGGYWTDPRVWALVNHYAFELT
;
A
#
# COMPACT_ATOMS: atom_id res chain seq x y z
N MET A 1 -4.87 -12.66 -38.99
CA MET A 1 -5.56 -11.60 -39.77
C MET A 1 -5.69 -10.38 -38.88
N PRO A 2 -5.34 -9.16 -39.32
CA PRO A 2 -5.64 -7.96 -38.55
C PRO A 2 -7.16 -7.85 -38.44
N VAL A 3 -7.66 -7.77 -37.21
CA VAL A 3 -9.09 -7.55 -36.95
C VAL A 3 -9.46 -6.20 -37.60
N PRO A 4 -10.52 -6.14 -38.42
CA PRO A 4 -10.88 -4.91 -39.10
C PRO A 4 -11.22 -3.83 -38.06
N ILE A 5 -10.58 -2.68 -38.22
CA ILE A 5 -10.89 -1.46 -37.48
C ILE A 5 -12.23 -0.98 -38.02
N HIS A 6 -13.30 -1.02 -37.22
CA HIS A 6 -14.53 -0.32 -37.59
C HIS A 6 -14.24 1.19 -37.59
N ASN A 7 -14.35 1.83 -38.75
CA ASN A 7 -14.35 3.28 -38.96
C ASN A 7 -13.03 4.07 -38.89
N SER A 8 -11.93 3.64 -39.53
CA SER A 8 -10.79 4.55 -39.78
C SER A 8 -10.46 4.70 -41.26
N ARG A 9 -10.21 5.95 -41.72
CA ARG A 9 -9.42 6.19 -42.94
C ARG A 9 -8.06 5.47 -42.78
N PRO A 10 -7.55 4.75 -43.79
CA PRO A 10 -6.29 4.04 -43.67
C PRO A 10 -5.14 5.03 -43.42
N VAL A 11 -4.49 4.90 -42.27
CA VAL A 11 -3.24 5.63 -41.98
C VAL A 11 -2.17 5.09 -42.94
N PRO A 12 -1.45 5.94 -43.70
CA PRO A 12 -0.34 5.51 -44.53
C PRO A 12 0.68 4.77 -43.67
N ARG A 13 0.86 3.46 -43.92
CA ARG A 13 1.83 2.65 -43.18
C ARG A 13 3.16 2.66 -43.94
N PRO A 14 4.29 2.95 -43.27
CA PRO A 14 5.59 2.67 -43.86
C PRO A 14 5.70 1.19 -44.20
N SER A 15 6.52 0.85 -45.20
CA SER A 15 6.78 -0.54 -45.56
C SER A 15 7.40 -1.30 -44.36
N GLY A 16 6.96 -2.54 -44.14
CA GLY A 16 7.44 -3.40 -43.04
C GLY A 16 6.57 -3.36 -41.77
N GLN A 17 7.17 -3.72 -40.63
CA GLN A 17 6.51 -3.72 -39.30
C GLN A 17 6.77 -2.43 -38.51
N LEU A 18 7.03 -1.32 -39.20
CA LEU A 18 7.24 -0.02 -38.57
C LEU A 18 5.89 0.59 -38.15
N PRO A 19 5.73 1.04 -36.88
CA PRO A 19 4.52 1.71 -36.47
C PRO A 19 4.35 3.01 -37.26
N PRO A 20 3.14 3.32 -37.79
CA PRO A 20 2.91 4.57 -38.49
C PRO A 20 3.15 5.77 -37.57
N GLY A 21 3.61 6.88 -38.16
CA GLY A 21 3.69 8.16 -37.45
C GLY A 21 2.31 8.55 -36.93
N VAL A 22 2.24 8.96 -35.67
CA VAL A 22 0.98 9.30 -35.00
C VAL A 22 0.77 10.80 -35.17
N ASP A 23 -0.33 11.19 -35.82
CA ASP A 23 -0.73 12.59 -35.88
C ASP A 23 -1.05 13.10 -34.47
N LEU A 24 -0.38 14.19 -34.08
CA LEU A 24 -0.50 14.82 -32.76
C LEU A 24 -1.18 16.19 -32.85
N THR A 25 -1.57 16.62 -34.05
CA THR A 25 -2.26 17.89 -34.29
C THR A 25 -3.75 17.77 -33.95
N GLY A 26 -4.50 18.88 -33.97
CA GLY A 26 -5.93 18.86 -33.70
C GLY A 26 -6.29 18.55 -32.24
N VAL A 27 -7.43 17.90 -32.00
CA VAL A 27 -7.93 17.59 -30.65
C VAL A 27 -7.71 16.12 -30.33
N THR A 28 -7.12 15.84 -29.17
CA THR A 28 -6.99 14.49 -28.61
C THR A 28 -7.87 14.32 -27.37
N GLU A 29 -8.85 13.41 -27.44
CA GLU A 29 -9.59 12.90 -26.29
C GLU A 29 -8.77 11.81 -25.60
N LEU A 30 -8.27 12.09 -24.40
CA LEU A 30 -7.41 11.20 -23.65
C LEU A 30 -8.15 10.59 -22.45
N ARG A 31 -8.49 9.30 -22.55
CA ARG A 31 -9.23 8.53 -21.53
C ARG A 31 -8.29 7.89 -20.52
N LEU A 32 -8.55 8.12 -19.23
CA LEU A 32 -7.84 7.52 -18.11
C LEU A 32 -8.78 6.64 -17.28
N HIS A 33 -8.41 5.37 -17.16
CA HIS A 33 -9.16 4.40 -16.38
C HIS A 33 -8.85 4.49 -14.87
N GLY A 34 -9.80 4.03 -14.06
CA GLY A 34 -9.64 3.83 -12.61
C GLY A 34 -8.91 2.54 -12.22
N VAL A 35 -9.18 2.07 -11.01
CA VAL A 35 -8.54 0.86 -10.45
C VAL A 35 -8.97 -0.42 -11.17
N GLY A 36 -8.12 -1.45 -11.16
CA GLY A 36 -8.46 -2.81 -11.61
C GLY A 36 -7.90 -3.19 -12.98
N GLY A 37 -7.06 -2.34 -13.56
CA GLY A 37 -6.32 -2.61 -14.78
C GLY A 37 -7.19 -2.88 -15.99
N ILE A 38 -8.15 -1.97 -16.23
CA ILE A 38 -8.99 -1.96 -17.43
C ILE A 38 -8.06 -1.95 -18.66
N ARG A 39 -8.32 -2.87 -19.58
CA ARG A 39 -7.51 -2.98 -20.78
C ARG A 39 -7.82 -1.84 -21.74
N PRO A 40 -6.85 -1.39 -22.55
CA PRO A 40 -7.07 -0.40 -23.61
C PRO A 40 -8.29 -0.76 -24.47
N GLU A 41 -8.44 -2.04 -24.80
CA GLU A 41 -9.56 -2.52 -25.62
C GLU A 41 -10.92 -2.16 -25.04
N THR A 42 -11.10 -2.37 -23.73
CA THR A 42 -12.35 -2.05 -23.03
C THR A 42 -12.54 -0.55 -22.85
N LEU A 43 -11.46 0.20 -22.62
CA LEU A 43 -11.54 1.65 -22.41
C LEU A 43 -11.86 2.42 -23.71
N LEU A 44 -11.40 1.90 -24.84
CA LEU A 44 -11.62 2.46 -26.18
C LEU A 44 -12.81 1.82 -26.90
N ALA A 45 -13.36 0.72 -26.39
CA ALA A 45 -14.33 -0.12 -27.08
C ALA A 45 -13.83 -0.59 -28.46
N ASP A 46 -12.54 -0.94 -28.52
CA ASP A 46 -11.82 -1.36 -29.72
C ASP A 46 -11.14 -2.70 -29.44
N LEU A 47 -11.27 -3.68 -30.34
CA LEU A 47 -10.63 -4.99 -30.16
C LEU A 47 -9.11 -4.97 -30.42
N ALA A 48 -8.60 -3.96 -31.15
CA ALA A 48 -7.21 -3.90 -31.56
C ALA A 48 -6.62 -2.46 -31.54
N PRO A 49 -6.65 -1.76 -30.39
CA PRO A 49 -6.08 -0.42 -30.30
C PRO A 49 -4.55 -0.45 -30.43
N GLN A 50 -3.99 0.60 -31.04
CA GLN A 50 -2.56 0.67 -31.36
C GLN A 50 -1.78 1.40 -30.28
N LEU A 51 -0.64 0.85 -29.84
CA LEU A 51 0.27 1.53 -28.91
C LEU A 51 0.99 2.67 -29.65
N VAL A 52 0.72 3.92 -29.25
CA VAL A 52 1.25 5.14 -29.89
C VAL A 52 2.38 5.81 -29.10
N ALA A 53 2.45 5.57 -27.79
CA ALA A 53 3.54 6.05 -26.95
C ALA A 53 3.66 5.21 -25.66
N GLY A 54 4.87 5.15 -25.08
CA GLY A 54 5.13 4.35 -23.88
C GLY A 54 5.44 2.89 -24.20
N ASP A 55 5.05 1.98 -23.31
CA ASP A 55 5.25 0.53 -23.48
C ASP A 55 4.01 -0.29 -23.05
N GLN A 56 4.12 -1.62 -23.10
CA GLN A 56 3.02 -2.51 -22.72
C GLN A 56 2.65 -2.47 -21.22
N ALA A 57 3.54 -1.97 -20.36
CA ALA A 57 3.32 -1.84 -18.92
C ALA A 57 2.65 -0.51 -18.55
N ALA A 58 3.02 0.58 -19.22
CA ALA A 58 2.28 1.83 -19.21
C ALA A 58 2.42 2.56 -20.55
N GLY A 59 1.30 2.73 -21.24
CA GLY A 59 1.29 3.22 -22.61
C GLY A 59 0.00 3.91 -23.01
N PHE A 60 0.12 4.73 -24.04
CA PHE A 60 -0.96 5.41 -24.72
C PHE A 60 -1.38 4.57 -25.92
N TYR A 61 -2.64 4.19 -25.95
CA TYR A 61 -3.23 3.39 -27.01
C TYR A 61 -4.24 4.23 -27.76
N ARG A 62 -4.28 4.12 -29.08
CA ARG A 62 -5.17 4.90 -29.94
C ARG A 62 -6.11 3.98 -30.70
N THR A 63 -7.36 4.43 -30.84
CA THR A 63 -8.37 3.80 -31.70
C THR A 63 -8.67 4.72 -32.89
N ALA A 64 -9.69 4.37 -33.68
CA ALA A 64 -10.21 5.21 -34.75
C ALA A 64 -10.63 6.60 -34.23
N ASP A 65 -10.37 7.62 -35.04
CA ASP A 65 -10.79 8.98 -34.74
C ASP A 65 -12.33 9.09 -34.75
N LEU A 66 -12.88 9.92 -33.86
CA LEU A 66 -14.31 10.09 -33.68
C LEU A 66 -14.69 11.55 -33.92
N ASN A 67 -15.53 11.86 -34.90
CA ASN A 67 -15.96 13.23 -35.23
C ASN A 67 -14.76 14.21 -35.39
N GLY A 68 -13.70 13.79 -36.06
CA GLY A 68 -12.53 14.64 -36.36
C GLY A 68 -11.51 14.81 -35.23
N ARG A 69 -11.68 14.12 -34.08
CA ARG A 69 -10.70 14.10 -32.99
C ARG A 69 -10.07 12.73 -32.80
N HIS A 70 -8.85 12.74 -32.27
CA HIS A 70 -8.10 11.54 -31.92
C HIS A 70 -8.57 10.98 -30.58
N VAL A 71 -8.79 9.66 -30.48
CA VAL A 71 -9.23 9.03 -29.23
C VAL A 71 -8.15 8.10 -28.70
N GLU A 72 -7.61 8.45 -27.53
CA GLU A 72 -6.52 7.74 -26.89
C GLU A 72 -6.90 7.28 -25.48
N ALA A 73 -6.31 6.17 -25.05
CA ALA A 73 -6.42 5.62 -23.71
C ALA A 73 -5.02 5.54 -23.10
N TYR A 74 -4.85 6.11 -21.90
CA TYR A 74 -3.66 5.84 -21.10
C TYR A 74 -3.91 4.61 -20.22
N SER A 75 -3.26 3.50 -20.54
CA SER A 75 -3.34 2.27 -19.75
C SER A 75 -2.10 2.12 -18.89
N TRP A 76 -2.30 2.18 -17.57
CA TRP A 76 -1.27 2.04 -16.54
C TRP A 76 -1.56 0.85 -15.61
N GLY A 77 -2.68 0.14 -15.83
CA GLY A 77 -3.10 -1.00 -15.03
C GLY A 77 -2.08 -2.14 -14.95
N ALA A 78 -1.23 -2.24 -15.96
CA ALA A 78 -0.12 -3.18 -15.97
C ALA A 78 1.02 -2.77 -15.04
N LEU A 79 1.08 -1.55 -14.50
CA LEU A 79 1.97 -1.15 -13.39
C LEU A 79 1.42 -1.53 -12.01
N ALA A 80 0.09 -1.59 -11.87
CA ALA A 80 -0.56 -1.89 -10.60
C ALA A 80 -0.88 -3.39 -10.41
N VAL A 81 -1.33 -4.14 -11.42
CA VAL A 81 -2.09 -5.39 -11.18
C VAL A 81 -1.61 -6.65 -11.95
N ARG A 82 -0.82 -6.56 -13.03
CA ARG A 82 -0.82 -7.66 -14.05
C ARG A 82 0.16 -8.85 -13.92
N SER A 83 1.20 -8.87 -13.06
CA SER A 83 2.15 -10.02 -13.05
C SER A 83 2.01 -10.92 -11.82
N ALA A 84 2.07 -12.25 -12.01
CA ALA A 84 1.99 -13.25 -10.93
C ALA A 84 3.05 -13.04 -9.83
N VAL A 85 4.22 -12.53 -10.21
CA VAL A 85 5.30 -12.12 -9.29
C VAL A 85 4.84 -11.02 -8.32
N ARG A 86 3.82 -10.21 -8.65
CA ARG A 86 3.26 -9.18 -7.75
C ARG A 86 2.33 -9.72 -6.68
N LEU A 87 1.88 -10.98 -6.77
CA LEU A 87 1.25 -11.63 -5.60
C LEU A 87 2.21 -11.64 -4.41
N LEU A 88 3.50 -11.79 -4.67
CA LEU A 88 4.54 -11.75 -3.64
C LEU A 88 4.68 -10.35 -3.03
N TRP A 89 4.24 -9.29 -3.71
CA TRP A 89 4.26 -7.95 -3.14
C TRP A 89 3.23 -7.76 -2.01
N LEU A 90 2.27 -8.66 -1.84
CA LEU A 90 1.41 -8.67 -0.66
C LEU A 90 2.20 -8.87 0.63
N LEU A 91 3.34 -9.57 0.56
CA LEU A 91 4.28 -9.68 1.69
C LEU A 91 4.88 -8.33 2.08
N LEU A 92 4.84 -7.34 1.18
CA LEU A 92 5.32 -5.98 1.42
C LEU A 92 4.21 -5.04 1.91
N LEU A 93 2.96 -5.51 2.03
CA LEU A 93 1.84 -4.70 2.50
C LEU A 93 2.08 -4.08 3.90
N PRO A 94 2.70 -4.77 4.89
CA PRO A 94 3.08 -4.13 6.15
C PRO A 94 3.93 -2.87 5.96
N PHE A 95 4.90 -2.92 5.05
CA PHE A 95 5.79 -1.81 4.75
C PHE A 95 5.08 -0.69 3.98
N ALA A 96 4.16 -1.06 3.08
CA ALA A 96 3.28 -0.10 2.40
C ALA A 96 2.43 0.68 3.42
N MET A 97 1.83 0.01 4.41
CA MET A 97 1.03 0.66 5.45
C MET A 97 1.83 1.68 6.26
N VAL A 98 3.06 1.35 6.67
CA VAL A 98 3.93 2.30 7.36
C VAL A 98 4.34 3.46 6.46
N ASN A 99 4.60 3.21 5.16
CA ASN A 99 4.90 4.30 4.22
C ASN A 99 3.71 5.25 4.07
N VAL A 100 2.52 4.70 3.91
CA VAL A 100 1.24 5.43 3.80
C VAL A 100 0.97 6.24 5.07
N ALA A 101 1.23 5.68 6.25
CA ALA A 101 1.05 6.36 7.54
C ALA A 101 1.81 7.69 7.61
N GLY A 102 2.99 7.75 6.99
CA GLY A 102 3.79 8.98 6.89
C GLY A 102 3.08 10.12 6.17
N TRP A 103 2.17 9.82 5.24
CA TRP A 103 1.41 10.81 4.47
C TRP A 103 0.09 11.24 5.14
N MET A 104 -0.32 10.56 6.22
CA MET A 104 -1.57 10.82 6.95
C MET A 104 -1.46 11.99 7.95
N CYS A 105 -0.81 13.09 7.57
CA CYS A 105 -0.66 14.26 8.46
C CYS A 105 -1.75 15.32 8.22
N THR A 106 -1.98 16.16 9.24
CA THR A 106 -2.95 17.27 9.12
C THR A 106 -2.38 18.45 8.35
N PRO A 107 -3.22 19.30 7.73
CA PRO A 107 -2.77 20.53 7.11
C PRO A 107 -1.97 21.43 8.06
N ALA A 108 -2.29 21.44 9.36
CA ALA A 108 -1.55 22.21 10.34
C ALA A 108 -0.15 21.65 10.61
N THR A 109 -0.04 20.32 10.71
CA THR A 109 1.24 19.62 10.84
C THR A 109 2.10 19.85 9.60
N TRP A 110 1.51 19.74 8.41
CA TRP A 110 2.18 19.89 7.12
C TRP A 110 2.75 21.31 6.88
N ARG A 111 2.04 22.36 7.31
CA ARG A 111 2.52 23.75 7.20
C ARG A 111 3.60 24.12 8.21
N SER A 112 3.68 23.43 9.34
CA SER A 112 4.64 23.76 10.40
C SER A 112 5.90 22.91 10.29
N ARG A 113 7.05 23.56 10.09
CA ARG A 113 8.35 22.90 9.91
C ARG A 113 8.66 21.90 11.03
N TRP A 114 8.65 22.33 12.29
CA TRP A 114 9.02 21.45 13.41
C TRP A 114 8.03 20.29 13.59
N ARG A 115 6.72 20.55 13.43
CA ARG A 115 5.68 19.51 13.56
C ARG A 115 5.84 18.43 12.51
N PHE A 116 6.05 18.86 11.26
CA PHE A 116 6.29 17.94 10.16
C PHE A 116 7.59 17.14 10.35
N LEU A 117 8.67 17.78 10.81
CA LEU A 117 9.94 17.10 11.07
C LEU A 117 9.81 16.04 12.16
N LEU A 118 9.09 16.34 13.26
CA LEU A 118 8.78 15.38 14.31
C LEU A 118 7.95 14.21 13.79
N HIS A 119 6.83 14.49 13.12
CA HIS A 119 5.98 13.47 12.48
C HIS A 119 6.81 12.58 11.55
N ARG A 120 7.64 13.17 10.70
CA ARG A 120 8.47 12.41 9.77
C ARG A 120 9.53 11.55 10.46
N ALA A 121 10.21 12.09 11.46
CA ALA A 121 11.24 11.35 12.19
C ALA A 121 10.63 10.13 12.89
N VAL A 122 9.52 10.31 13.61
CA VAL A 122 8.82 9.22 14.30
C VAL A 122 8.34 8.14 13.33
N LEU A 123 7.75 8.52 12.20
CA LEU A 123 7.26 7.56 11.20
C LEU A 123 8.40 6.82 10.48
N ARG A 124 9.57 7.45 10.29
CA ARG A 124 10.77 6.77 9.77
C ARG A 124 11.38 5.81 10.80
N VAL A 125 11.37 6.16 12.08
CA VAL A 125 11.76 5.22 13.15
C VAL A 125 10.77 4.04 13.23
N ALA A 126 9.47 4.29 13.07
CA ALA A 126 8.46 3.23 12.96
C ALA A 126 8.70 2.32 11.75
N ALA A 127 9.10 2.89 10.61
CA ALA A 127 9.50 2.10 9.43
C ALA A 127 10.72 1.22 9.72
N LEU A 128 11.73 1.77 10.39
CA LEU A 128 12.92 1.02 10.79
C LEU A 128 12.57 -0.11 11.77
N ALA A 129 11.75 0.17 12.79
CA ALA A 129 11.28 -0.83 13.75
C ALA A 129 10.51 -1.96 13.06
N MET A 130 9.68 -1.66 12.06
CA MET A 130 8.98 -2.67 11.26
C MET A 130 9.95 -3.57 10.47
N THR A 131 11.03 -2.99 9.94
CA THR A 131 12.09 -3.75 9.27
C THR A 131 12.82 -4.67 10.24
N LEU A 132 13.17 -4.18 11.43
CA LEU A 132 13.82 -4.99 12.47
C LEU A 132 12.90 -6.08 13.00
N ASN A 133 11.60 -5.84 13.09
CA ASN A 133 10.63 -6.87 13.47
C ASN A 133 10.58 -8.02 12.44
N LEU A 134 10.66 -7.72 11.13
CA LEU A 134 10.81 -8.76 10.11
C LEU A 134 12.11 -9.57 10.32
N VAL A 135 13.22 -8.89 10.58
CA VAL A 135 14.52 -9.56 10.82
C VAL A 135 14.46 -10.44 12.07
N LEU A 136 13.81 -9.99 13.13
CA LEU A 136 13.59 -10.77 14.35
C LEU A 136 12.75 -12.03 14.07
N LEU A 137 11.63 -11.92 13.35
CA LEU A 137 10.80 -13.06 12.97
C LEU A 137 11.59 -14.09 12.13
N ALA A 138 12.39 -13.61 11.18
CA ALA A 138 13.27 -14.46 10.39
C ALA A 138 14.39 -15.10 11.25
N ALA A 139 14.96 -14.36 12.21
CA ALA A 139 15.98 -14.85 13.13
C ALA A 139 15.44 -15.90 14.12
N MET A 140 14.24 -15.71 14.68
CA MET A 140 13.58 -16.74 15.51
C MET A 140 13.38 -18.03 14.71
N THR A 141 12.95 -17.92 13.45
CA THR A 141 12.75 -19.10 12.60
C THR A 141 14.09 -19.76 12.25
N ALA A 142 15.08 -18.99 11.80
CA ALA A 142 16.31 -19.53 11.24
C ALA A 142 17.39 -19.85 12.28
N MET A 143 17.65 -18.94 13.22
CA MET A 143 18.71 -19.11 14.24
C MET A 143 18.24 -20.05 15.35
N ASP A 144 17.04 -19.84 15.89
CA ASP A 144 16.54 -20.61 17.03
C ASP A 144 15.94 -21.95 16.59
N VAL A 145 14.88 -21.95 15.77
CA VAL A 145 14.20 -23.20 15.38
C VAL A 145 15.06 -24.06 14.44
N MET A 146 15.50 -23.52 13.30
CA MET A 146 16.19 -24.31 12.27
C MET A 146 17.65 -24.65 12.60
N ALA A 147 18.43 -23.68 13.07
CA ALA A 147 19.87 -23.90 13.23
C ALA A 147 20.25 -24.43 14.61
N TYR A 148 19.69 -23.87 15.69
CA TYR A 148 20.05 -24.26 17.05
C TYR A 148 19.28 -25.51 17.50
N GLN A 149 17.94 -25.44 17.56
CA GLN A 149 17.11 -26.55 18.06
C GLN A 149 17.15 -27.77 17.14
N CYS A 150 16.83 -27.58 15.85
CA CYS A 150 16.81 -28.67 14.89
C CYS A 150 18.22 -29.21 14.63
N GLY A 151 19.23 -28.33 14.54
CA GLY A 151 20.63 -28.73 14.38
C GLY A 151 21.23 -29.50 15.57
N ALA A 152 20.53 -29.62 16.69
CA ALA A 152 20.91 -30.45 17.84
C ALA A 152 20.15 -31.79 17.91
N ARG A 153 19.29 -32.10 16.92
CA ARG A 153 18.44 -33.30 16.88
C ARG A 153 18.65 -34.08 15.60
N ASP A 154 19.06 -35.34 15.71
CA ASP A 154 19.35 -36.19 14.55
C ASP A 154 18.16 -36.36 13.61
N THR A 155 16.97 -36.59 14.16
CA THR A 155 15.70 -36.74 13.42
C THR A 155 15.38 -35.51 12.55
N CYS A 156 15.74 -34.33 13.01
CA CYS A 156 15.42 -33.08 12.33
C CYS A 156 16.42 -32.77 11.18
N VAL A 157 17.71 -33.02 11.41
CA VAL A 157 18.74 -32.84 10.37
C VAL A 157 18.76 -33.94 9.30
N ASP A 158 17.97 -35.02 9.45
CA ASP A 158 17.80 -36.05 8.41
C ASP A 158 17.10 -35.52 7.15
N HIS A 159 16.34 -34.42 7.25
CA HIS A 159 15.77 -33.73 6.09
C HIS A 159 16.86 -33.28 5.11
N TRP A 160 16.72 -33.66 3.83
CA TRP A 160 17.76 -33.49 2.80
C TRP A 160 18.34 -32.07 2.70
N TRP A 161 17.53 -31.04 2.94
CA TRP A 161 17.88 -29.63 2.83
C TRP A 161 18.50 -29.04 4.11
N LEU A 162 18.54 -29.80 5.22
CA LEU A 162 19.20 -29.45 6.48
C LEU A 162 20.41 -30.33 6.81
N ARG A 163 20.69 -31.37 6.01
CA ARG A 163 21.83 -32.28 6.20
C ARG A 163 23.19 -31.59 6.32
N TRP A 164 23.36 -30.41 5.74
CA TRP A 164 24.59 -29.63 5.86
C TRP A 164 24.90 -29.20 7.31
N LEU A 165 23.89 -29.16 8.20
CA LEU A 165 24.09 -28.93 9.64
C LEU A 165 24.81 -30.10 10.34
N ARG A 166 24.86 -31.30 9.74
CA ARG A 166 25.66 -32.44 10.23
C ARG A 166 27.14 -32.34 9.92
N TRP A 167 27.56 -31.34 9.15
CA TRP A 167 28.97 -31.12 8.91
C TRP A 167 29.68 -30.87 10.25
N GLY A 168 30.73 -31.65 10.57
CA GLY A 168 31.35 -31.70 11.91
C GLY A 168 31.52 -30.34 12.58
N PRO A 169 32.13 -29.33 11.92
CA PRO A 169 32.28 -28.00 12.52
C PRO A 169 30.97 -27.30 12.90
N LEU A 170 29.86 -27.55 12.21
CA LEU A 170 28.54 -27.02 12.59
C LEU A 170 27.93 -27.85 13.72
N ALA A 171 27.97 -29.18 13.62
CA ALA A 171 27.43 -30.06 14.64
C ALA A 171 28.08 -29.81 16.01
N ASP A 172 29.40 -29.65 16.03
CA ASP A 172 30.20 -29.58 17.26
C ASP A 172 30.30 -28.16 17.86
N HIS A 173 30.05 -27.12 17.05
CA HIS A 173 30.10 -25.71 17.49
C HIS A 173 28.71 -25.04 17.44
N PRO A 174 28.03 -24.87 18.59
CA PRO A 174 26.76 -24.15 18.66
C PRO A 174 26.83 -22.73 18.10
N GLY A 175 27.96 -22.03 18.32
CA GLY A 175 28.19 -20.68 17.77
C GLY A 175 28.18 -20.65 16.24
N TRP A 176 28.74 -21.67 15.60
CA TRP A 176 28.78 -21.78 14.14
C TRP A 176 27.38 -22.09 13.57
N ARG A 177 26.60 -22.94 14.25
CA ARG A 177 25.19 -23.17 13.90
C ARG A 177 24.38 -21.89 13.92
N VAL A 178 24.45 -21.13 15.01
CA VAL A 178 23.73 -19.86 15.13
C VAL A 178 24.15 -18.88 14.02
N LEU A 179 25.45 -18.80 13.72
CA LEU A 179 25.97 -17.98 12.63
C LEU A 179 25.44 -18.43 11.25
N ALA A 180 25.37 -19.73 10.99
CA ALA A 180 24.79 -20.27 9.76
C ALA A 180 23.28 -19.97 9.67
N GLY A 181 22.56 -20.07 10.78
CA GLY A 181 21.16 -19.65 10.88
C GLY A 181 20.99 -18.16 10.59
N ALA A 182 21.91 -17.30 11.06
CA ALA A 182 21.91 -15.86 10.79
C ALA A 182 22.14 -15.51 9.31
N ALA A 183 22.69 -16.43 8.50
CA ALA A 183 22.82 -16.21 7.06
C ALA A 183 21.46 -16.04 6.36
N ILE A 184 20.41 -16.74 6.82
CA ILE A 184 19.06 -16.65 6.23
C ILE A 184 18.44 -15.24 6.36
N PRO A 185 18.30 -14.64 7.57
CA PRO A 185 17.81 -13.28 7.70
C PRO A 185 18.72 -12.28 7.00
N LEU A 186 20.04 -12.49 6.97
CA LEU A 186 20.96 -11.63 6.20
C LEU A 186 20.65 -11.67 4.70
N LEU A 187 20.52 -12.87 4.12
CA LEU A 187 20.15 -13.07 2.72
C LEU A 187 18.77 -12.49 2.41
N LEU A 188 17.81 -12.58 3.34
CA LEU A 188 16.50 -11.94 3.22
C LEU A 188 16.64 -10.42 3.08
N VAL A 189 17.39 -9.76 3.97
CA VAL A 189 17.56 -8.29 3.90
C VAL A 189 18.34 -7.87 2.66
N LEU A 190 19.40 -8.59 2.29
CA LEU A 190 20.16 -8.36 1.06
C LEU A 190 19.28 -8.56 -0.18
N GLY A 191 18.46 -9.61 -0.21
CA GLY A 191 17.50 -9.89 -1.27
C GLY A 191 16.48 -8.76 -1.42
N LEU A 192 15.93 -8.27 -0.31
CA LEU A 192 15.01 -7.12 -0.29
C LEU A 192 15.69 -5.82 -0.80
N ALA A 193 16.94 -5.59 -0.41
CA ALA A 193 17.73 -4.46 -0.90
C ALA A 193 18.02 -4.56 -2.42
N LEU A 194 18.37 -5.75 -2.91
CA LEU A 194 18.63 -6.02 -4.32
C LEU A 194 17.35 -5.89 -5.17
N LEU A 195 16.22 -6.42 -4.69
CA LEU A 195 14.92 -6.25 -5.32
C LEU A 195 14.57 -4.76 -5.42
N GLY A 196 14.80 -4.00 -4.35
CA GLY A 196 14.56 -2.57 -4.32
C GLY A 196 15.44 -1.76 -5.27
N GLY A 197 16.68 -2.20 -5.50
CA GLY A 197 17.60 -1.58 -6.46
C GLY A 197 17.29 -1.90 -7.93
N ARG A 198 17.03 -3.17 -8.26
CA ARG A 198 16.88 -3.64 -9.65
C ARG A 198 15.48 -3.45 -10.23
N GLN A 199 14.43 -3.74 -9.46
CA GLN A 199 13.08 -3.75 -10.02
C GLN A 199 12.35 -2.41 -9.91
N TRP A 200 12.73 -1.55 -8.95
CA TRP A 200 11.97 -0.33 -8.66
C TRP A 200 12.58 0.93 -9.28
N THR A 201 13.89 0.94 -9.54
CA THR A 201 14.58 2.06 -10.17
C THR A 201 13.97 2.49 -11.51
N PRO A 202 13.55 1.59 -12.43
CA PRO A 202 12.92 2.00 -13.69
C PRO A 202 11.59 2.74 -13.52
N TYR A 203 10.81 2.41 -12.48
CA TYR A 203 9.54 3.08 -12.18
C TYR A 203 9.76 4.50 -11.64
N GLU A 204 10.84 4.71 -10.88
CA GLU A 204 11.14 5.96 -10.17
C GLU A 204 12.15 6.86 -10.88
N SER A 205 12.77 6.37 -11.96
CA SER A 205 13.74 7.13 -12.75
C SER A 205 13.10 7.90 -13.90
N VAL A 206 11.77 7.85 -14.07
CA VAL A 206 11.09 8.60 -15.11
C VAL A 206 11.18 10.09 -14.78
N GLN A 207 11.93 10.82 -15.61
CA GLN A 207 12.07 12.25 -15.43
C GLN A 207 10.81 12.96 -15.95
N PRO A 208 10.30 13.96 -15.22
CA PRO A 208 9.24 14.83 -15.74
C PRO A 208 9.74 15.58 -16.99
N PRO A 209 8.83 15.99 -17.89
CA PRO A 209 9.22 16.79 -19.05
C PRO A 209 9.87 18.10 -18.59
N ARG A 210 10.90 18.54 -19.33
CA ARG A 210 11.55 19.84 -19.17
C ARG A 210 11.62 20.53 -20.51
N GLY A 211 11.61 21.86 -20.51
CA GLY A 211 11.88 22.66 -21.70
C GLY A 211 13.25 22.32 -22.29
N VAL A 212 13.33 22.30 -23.62
CA VAL A 212 14.59 22.06 -24.35
C VAL A 212 15.57 23.18 -23.99
N GLY A 213 16.68 22.83 -23.31
CA GLY A 213 17.71 23.77 -22.84
C GLY A 213 17.91 23.84 -21.32
N ASP A 214 17.01 23.27 -20.52
CA ASP A 214 17.19 23.19 -19.05
C ASP A 214 18.13 22.03 -18.66
N ALA A 215 19.44 22.32 -18.59
CA ALA A 215 20.48 21.38 -18.19
C ALA A 215 20.57 21.15 -16.67
N SER A 216 19.70 21.77 -15.87
CA SER A 216 19.77 21.63 -14.42
C SER A 216 19.45 20.19 -13.97
N ARG A 217 20.38 19.56 -13.25
CA ARG A 217 20.14 18.23 -12.68
C ARG A 217 19.05 18.34 -11.61
N PRO A 218 18.04 17.44 -11.62
CA PRO A 218 17.02 17.43 -10.58
C PRO A 218 17.70 17.28 -9.21
N PRO A 219 17.32 18.08 -8.21
CA PRO A 219 17.93 17.99 -6.90
C PRO A 219 17.58 16.64 -6.25
N LEU A 220 18.57 15.96 -5.65
CA LEU A 220 18.37 14.73 -4.87
C LEU A 220 17.70 15.08 -3.52
N VAL A 221 16.38 15.26 -3.54
CA VAL A 221 15.60 15.63 -2.34
C VAL A 221 14.41 14.71 -2.16
N THR A 222 14.13 14.37 -0.90
CA THR A 222 12.94 13.61 -0.51
C THR A 222 11.66 14.38 -0.80
N SER A 223 10.58 13.70 -1.18
CA SER A 223 9.24 14.29 -1.33
C SER A 223 8.58 14.59 0.02
N ALA A 224 8.96 13.89 1.09
CA ALA A 224 8.49 14.15 2.45
C ALA A 224 9.22 15.37 3.08
N ARG A 225 8.79 16.59 2.71
CA ARG A 225 9.30 17.87 3.22
C ARG A 225 8.16 18.79 3.68
N PRO A 226 8.41 19.68 4.67
CA PRO A 226 7.41 20.66 5.10
C PRO A 226 6.93 21.53 3.94
N GLY A 227 5.62 21.74 3.82
CA GLY A 227 5.03 22.60 2.78
C GLY A 227 5.15 22.07 1.34
N VAL A 228 5.69 20.87 1.12
CA VAL A 228 5.77 20.24 -0.21
C VAL A 228 4.54 19.36 -0.43
N GLY A 229 3.78 19.65 -1.50
CA GLY A 229 2.56 18.94 -1.87
C GLY A 229 2.59 18.37 -3.28
N LEU A 230 1.45 17.87 -3.76
CA LEU A 230 1.32 17.15 -5.04
C LEU A 230 1.76 17.98 -6.26
N GLY A 231 1.58 19.30 -6.22
CA GLY A 231 1.97 20.23 -7.28
C GLY A 231 3.46 20.61 -7.30
N HIS A 232 4.26 20.17 -6.32
CA HIS A 232 5.69 20.47 -6.32
C HIS A 232 6.40 19.67 -7.44
N PRO A 233 7.25 20.28 -8.29
CA PRO A 233 7.80 19.65 -9.50
C PRO A 233 8.44 18.26 -9.23
N TYR A 234 9.27 18.19 -8.19
CA TYR A 234 9.99 16.96 -7.83
C TYR A 234 9.26 16.05 -6.83
N PHE A 235 7.95 16.20 -6.63
CA PHE A 235 7.22 15.36 -5.66
C PHE A 235 7.17 13.89 -6.09
N TRP A 236 6.87 13.63 -7.36
CA TRP A 236 6.79 12.28 -7.94
C TRP A 236 8.15 11.73 -8.39
N HIS A 237 9.20 12.56 -8.33
CA HIS A 237 10.55 12.23 -8.73
C HIS A 237 11.44 12.05 -7.48
N GLY A 238 11.37 10.87 -6.85
CA GLY A 238 12.07 10.61 -5.59
C GLY A 238 12.81 9.28 -5.60
N LYS A 239 14.13 9.31 -5.80
CA LYS A 239 15.00 8.16 -5.51
C LYS A 239 15.24 8.09 -4.00
N SER A 240 14.80 7.01 -3.36
CA SER A 240 14.90 6.79 -1.90
C SER A 240 16.17 6.04 -1.46
N ILE A 241 17.22 6.02 -2.30
CA ILE A 241 18.44 5.18 -2.11
C ILE A 241 19.02 5.29 -0.70
N GLY A 242 19.06 6.49 -0.11
CA GLY A 242 19.59 6.69 1.24
C GLY A 242 18.82 5.93 2.35
N LEU A 243 17.49 5.86 2.27
CA LEU A 243 16.69 5.14 3.27
C LEU A 243 16.95 3.63 3.23
N GLY A 244 17.10 3.06 2.03
CA GLY A 244 17.41 1.65 1.86
C GLY A 244 18.75 1.26 2.50
N VAL A 245 19.79 2.09 2.30
CA VAL A 245 21.11 1.89 2.89
C VAL A 245 21.06 1.92 4.43
N LEU A 246 20.33 2.88 5.01
CA LEU A 246 20.17 2.97 6.47
C LEU A 246 19.46 1.75 7.06
N HIS A 247 18.37 1.29 6.43
CA HIS A 247 17.67 0.09 6.89
C HIS A 247 18.55 -1.16 6.79
N LEU A 248 19.30 -1.32 5.70
CA LEU A 248 20.23 -2.43 5.52
C LEU A 248 21.33 -2.42 6.60
N ALA A 249 21.94 -1.26 6.83
CA ALA A 249 23.00 -1.10 7.83
C ALA A 249 22.53 -1.47 9.25
N VAL A 250 21.39 -0.93 9.67
CA VAL A 250 20.84 -1.21 11.01
C VAL A 250 20.34 -2.65 11.11
N ALA A 251 19.77 -3.23 10.04
CA ALA A 251 19.37 -4.63 10.05
C ALA A 251 20.58 -5.58 10.23
N MET A 252 21.70 -5.30 9.57
CA MET A 252 22.96 -6.05 9.77
C MET A 252 23.48 -5.89 11.20
N ALA A 253 23.52 -4.65 11.73
CA ALA A 253 23.95 -4.36 13.09
C ALA A 253 23.04 -5.04 14.15
N PHE A 254 21.73 -5.03 13.93
CA PHE A 254 20.76 -5.70 14.80
C PHE A 254 20.95 -7.22 14.79
N LEU A 255 21.11 -7.82 13.61
CA LEU A 255 21.37 -9.25 13.48
C LEU A 255 22.72 -9.64 14.11
N ALA A 256 23.74 -8.80 13.96
CA ALA A 256 25.04 -8.98 14.59
C ALA A 256 24.95 -8.93 16.12
N TRP A 257 24.24 -7.95 16.67
CA TRP A 257 23.94 -7.87 18.10
C TRP A 257 23.18 -9.11 18.58
N LEU A 258 22.12 -9.51 17.88
CA LEU A 258 21.30 -10.67 18.25
C LEU A 258 22.13 -11.97 18.23
N THR A 259 22.99 -12.14 17.22
CA THR A 259 23.92 -13.28 17.12
C THR A 259 24.90 -13.28 18.29
N GLY A 260 25.56 -12.15 18.57
CA GLY A 260 26.49 -12.04 19.69
C GLY A 260 25.82 -12.27 21.05
N HIS A 261 24.61 -11.72 21.25
CA HIS A 261 23.83 -11.86 22.49
C HIS A 261 23.42 -13.31 22.74
N THR A 262 22.86 -13.98 21.72
CA THR A 262 22.38 -15.36 21.83
C THR A 262 23.52 -16.37 21.95
N VAL A 263 24.61 -16.20 21.19
CA VAL A 263 25.81 -17.03 21.35
C VAL A 263 26.43 -16.85 22.73
N GLY A 264 26.57 -15.61 23.21
CA GLY A 264 27.08 -15.34 24.55
C GLY A 264 26.19 -15.92 25.65
N ALA A 265 24.87 -15.89 25.47
CA ALA A 265 23.93 -16.52 26.38
C ALA A 265 24.04 -18.06 26.37
N ALA A 266 24.18 -18.67 25.19
CA ALA A 266 24.34 -20.11 25.05
C ALA A 266 25.60 -20.63 25.73
N VAL A 267 26.71 -19.89 25.62
CA VAL A 267 27.97 -20.22 26.32
C VAL A 267 27.80 -20.14 27.84
N ARG A 268 27.10 -19.13 28.35
CA ARG A 268 26.82 -18.99 29.79
C ARG A 268 25.91 -20.10 30.31
N GLU A 269 24.88 -20.47 29.56
CA GLU A 269 23.96 -21.55 29.93
C GLU A 269 24.66 -22.90 29.96
N ALA A 270 25.65 -23.12 29.09
CA ALA A 270 26.54 -24.28 29.13
C ALA A 270 27.55 -24.25 30.29
N GLY A 271 27.53 -23.23 31.16
CA GLY A 271 28.46 -23.08 32.28
C GLY A 271 29.90 -22.73 31.86
N GLN A 272 30.09 -22.27 30.62
CA GLN A 272 31.39 -21.97 30.05
C GLN A 272 31.69 -20.46 30.07
N VAL A 273 32.98 -20.10 29.99
CA VAL A 273 33.42 -18.70 29.87
C VAL A 273 33.58 -18.34 28.40
N ALA A 274 32.98 -17.22 27.99
CA ALA A 274 33.07 -16.74 26.61
C ALA A 274 34.52 -16.42 26.22
N HIS A 275 34.96 -17.00 25.12
CA HIS A 275 36.28 -16.72 24.56
C HIS A 275 36.29 -15.39 23.81
N SER A 276 37.35 -14.61 23.98
CA SER A 276 37.57 -13.31 23.31
C SER A 276 36.37 -12.34 23.42
N PRO A 277 35.90 -11.99 24.64
CA PRO A 277 34.71 -11.14 24.84
C PRO A 277 34.84 -9.74 24.23
N GLY A 278 36.06 -9.28 23.94
CA GLY A 278 36.32 -8.03 23.21
C GLY A 278 35.65 -7.95 21.83
N TRP A 279 35.42 -9.08 21.15
CA TRP A 279 34.67 -9.08 19.89
C TRP A 279 33.18 -8.83 20.09
N HIS A 280 32.61 -9.32 21.20
CA HIS A 280 31.22 -9.03 21.56
C HIS A 280 31.06 -7.55 21.93
N THR A 281 31.97 -6.98 22.72
CA THR A 281 31.91 -5.54 23.05
C THR A 281 32.07 -4.67 21.80
N ALA A 282 33.00 -5.01 20.89
CA ALA A 282 33.14 -4.34 19.61
C ALA A 282 31.87 -4.43 18.75
N THR A 283 31.21 -5.60 18.72
CA THR A 283 29.93 -5.80 18.04
C THR A 283 28.86 -4.84 18.56
N VAL A 284 28.69 -4.76 19.88
CA VAL A 284 27.70 -3.90 20.55
C VAL A 284 27.99 -2.43 20.27
N LEU A 285 29.24 -1.98 20.42
CA LEU A 285 29.62 -0.60 20.15
C LEU A 285 29.38 -0.20 18.68
N ALA A 286 29.81 -1.03 17.73
CA ALA A 286 29.57 -0.81 16.31
C ALA A 286 28.07 -0.81 15.97
N ALA A 287 27.27 -1.68 16.61
CA ALA A 287 25.83 -1.72 16.43
C ALA A 287 25.15 -0.44 16.96
N LEU A 288 25.56 0.05 18.14
CA LEU A 288 25.06 1.30 18.72
C LEU A 288 25.41 2.51 17.86
N VAL A 289 26.66 2.61 17.37
CA VAL A 289 27.08 3.67 16.45
C VAL A 289 26.25 3.65 15.16
N THR A 290 26.01 2.45 14.61
CA THR A 290 25.17 2.26 13.42
C THR A 290 23.74 2.73 13.67
N LEU A 291 23.14 2.32 14.80
CA LEU A 291 21.78 2.70 15.17
C LEU A 291 21.63 4.21 15.39
N ILE A 292 22.52 4.81 16.18
CA ILE A 292 22.49 6.25 16.48
C ILE A 292 22.71 7.05 15.18
N GLY A 293 23.73 6.70 14.40
CA GLY A 293 24.00 7.33 13.11
C GLY A 293 22.81 7.24 12.17
N ALA A 294 22.18 6.07 12.05
CA ALA A 294 21.00 5.90 11.23
C ALA A 294 19.80 6.72 11.71
N VAL A 295 19.49 6.72 13.01
CA VAL A 295 18.36 7.50 13.58
C VAL A 295 18.56 9.00 13.34
N VAL A 296 19.78 9.52 13.53
CA VAL A 296 20.12 10.92 13.24
C VAL A 296 19.92 11.26 11.76
N LEU A 297 20.40 10.40 10.85
CA LEU A 297 20.24 10.59 9.41
C LEU A 297 18.77 10.45 8.97
N LEU A 298 17.99 9.55 9.57
CA LEU A 298 16.55 9.40 9.32
C LEU A 298 15.76 10.65 9.71
N ALA A 299 16.11 11.28 10.84
CA ALA A 299 15.48 12.51 11.31
C ALA A 299 15.86 13.74 10.46
N SER A 300 17.06 13.74 9.89
CA SER A 300 17.64 14.87 9.16
C SER A 300 16.89 15.19 7.85
N ASP A 301 16.63 16.47 7.60
CA ASP A 301 15.98 17.00 6.38
C ASP A 301 16.97 17.23 5.24
N ARG A 302 18.19 17.60 5.63
CA ARG A 302 19.38 17.82 4.81
C ARG A 302 20.58 17.66 5.75
N PRO A 303 21.68 16.99 5.36
CA PRO A 303 22.92 17.26 6.06
C PRO A 303 23.30 18.73 5.83
N PRO A 304 23.97 19.39 6.80
CA PRO A 304 24.44 20.76 6.66
C PRO A 304 25.40 20.95 5.47
N VAL A 305 25.97 19.87 4.92
CA VAL A 305 26.81 19.89 3.71
C VAL A 305 26.39 18.75 2.78
N ARG A 306 25.82 19.07 1.60
CA ARG A 306 25.33 18.08 0.61
C ARG A 306 26.40 17.06 0.20
N LEU A 307 27.68 17.44 0.26
CA LEU A 307 28.82 16.61 -0.12
C LEU A 307 29.09 15.46 0.87
N LEU A 308 28.73 15.61 2.16
CA LEU A 308 29.03 14.62 3.21
C LEU A 308 27.97 13.51 3.35
N TRP A 309 26.78 13.68 2.77
CA TRP A 309 25.70 12.68 2.84
C TRP A 309 26.11 11.27 2.40
N PRO A 310 26.74 11.07 1.22
CA PRO A 310 27.10 9.73 0.78
C PRO A 310 28.19 9.12 1.69
N PHE A 311 29.11 9.94 2.22
CA PHE A 311 30.12 9.47 3.18
C PHE A 311 29.50 9.08 4.52
N ALA A 312 28.52 9.82 5.03
CA ALA A 312 27.80 9.46 6.25
C ALA A 312 26.99 8.17 6.08
N LEU A 313 26.30 8.00 4.94
CA LEU A 313 25.61 6.75 4.61
C LEU A 313 26.60 5.57 4.50
N LEU A 314 27.74 5.79 3.84
CA LEU A 314 28.78 4.78 3.73
C LEU A 314 29.37 4.42 5.09
N ALA A 315 29.65 5.40 5.95
CA ALA A 315 30.17 5.17 7.29
C ALA A 315 29.21 4.32 8.14
N VAL A 316 27.90 4.62 8.11
CA VAL A 316 26.88 3.82 8.79
C VAL A 316 26.77 2.41 8.21
N LEU A 317 26.90 2.27 6.89
CA LEU A 317 26.91 0.95 6.25
C LEU A 317 28.14 0.13 6.67
N LEU A 318 29.33 0.73 6.62
CA LEU A 318 30.58 0.10 7.03
C LEU A 318 30.58 -0.26 8.51
N SER A 319 30.01 0.56 9.40
CA SER A 319 29.89 0.22 10.82
C SER A 319 28.94 -0.96 11.05
N GLY A 320 27.85 -1.08 10.26
CA GLY A 320 26.97 -2.25 10.27
C GLY A 320 27.69 -3.51 9.79
N MET A 321 28.48 -3.43 8.72
CA MET A 321 29.31 -4.53 8.22
C MET A 321 30.39 -4.95 9.23
N LEU A 322 31.04 -3.98 9.87
CA LEU A 322 32.02 -4.21 10.92
C LEU A 322 31.38 -4.95 12.10
N SER A 323 30.20 -4.51 12.55
CA SER A 323 29.45 -5.19 13.62
C SER A 323 29.17 -6.66 13.26
N ALA A 324 28.72 -6.94 12.02
CA ALA A 324 28.51 -8.31 11.55
C ALA A 324 29.80 -9.15 11.51
N GLY A 325 30.91 -8.57 11.06
CA GLY A 325 32.22 -9.24 11.06
C GLY A 325 32.70 -9.57 12.48
N CYS A 326 32.59 -8.63 13.42
CA CYS A 326 32.93 -8.87 14.82
C CYS A 326 32.05 -9.95 15.46
N ALA A 327 30.74 -9.97 15.17
CA ALA A 327 29.83 -10.99 15.67
C ALA A 327 30.17 -12.39 15.13
N ALA A 328 30.53 -12.48 13.85
CA ALA A 328 30.97 -13.72 13.23
C ALA A 328 32.26 -14.26 13.88
N VAL A 329 33.27 -13.40 14.07
CA VAL A 329 34.52 -13.78 14.75
C VAL A 329 34.26 -14.20 16.19
N PHE A 330 33.40 -13.48 16.92
CA PHE A 330 32.98 -13.87 18.26
C PHE A 330 32.35 -15.26 18.27
N ALA A 331 31.38 -15.50 17.39
CA ALA A 331 30.68 -16.78 17.29
C ALA A 331 31.60 -17.95 16.91
N MET A 332 32.56 -17.71 16.00
CA MET A 332 33.48 -18.75 15.54
C MET A 332 34.52 -19.15 16.58
N ARG A 333 34.86 -18.26 17.53
CA ARG A 333 35.87 -18.51 18.57
C ARG A 333 35.33 -19.16 19.84
N GLN A 334 34.01 -19.38 19.92
CA GLN A 334 33.44 -20.03 21.09
C GLN A 334 33.82 -21.52 21.14
N PRO A 335 34.00 -22.07 22.36
CA PRO A 335 34.41 -23.46 22.54
C PRO A 335 33.41 -24.47 21.94
N LEU A 336 33.91 -25.69 21.73
CA LEU A 336 33.08 -26.86 21.43
C LEU A 336 32.12 -27.12 22.60
N GLY A 337 30.91 -27.55 22.30
CA GLY A 337 29.93 -27.91 23.33
C GLY A 337 28.71 -28.60 22.75
N PRO A 338 28.08 -29.52 23.50
CA PRO A 338 26.83 -30.11 23.06
C PRO A 338 25.82 -28.99 22.82
N GLY A 339 25.23 -28.97 21.62
CA GLY A 339 24.14 -28.02 21.33
C GLY A 339 22.97 -28.31 22.25
N GLY A 340 22.35 -27.25 22.79
CA GLY A 340 21.12 -27.40 23.55
C GLY A 340 19.98 -27.88 22.64
N THR A 341 19.17 -28.81 23.13
CA THR A 341 17.91 -29.19 22.47
C THR A 341 16.78 -28.19 22.80
N GLY A 342 16.94 -27.35 23.83
CA GLY A 342 15.98 -26.30 24.18
C GLY A 342 16.03 -25.06 23.29
N PRO A 343 15.13 -24.07 23.53
CA PRO A 343 15.15 -22.78 22.85
C PRO A 343 16.53 -22.10 22.92
N LEU A 344 16.89 -21.36 21.88
CA LEU A 344 18.16 -20.63 21.83
C LEU A 344 18.26 -19.64 23.00
N PRO A 345 19.26 -19.80 23.89
CA PRO A 345 19.41 -18.95 25.06
C PRO A 345 19.51 -17.47 24.70
N GLY A 346 18.83 -16.63 25.48
CA GLY A 346 18.78 -15.18 25.24
C GLY A 346 17.85 -14.72 24.11
N MET A 347 17.27 -15.62 23.31
CA MET A 347 16.27 -15.25 22.30
C MET A 347 15.01 -14.66 22.95
N SER A 348 14.52 -15.27 24.04
CA SER A 348 13.33 -14.79 24.76
C SER A 348 13.47 -13.34 25.25
N THR A 349 14.61 -13.00 25.85
CA THR A 349 14.89 -11.64 26.33
C THR A 349 15.02 -10.64 25.18
N ALA A 350 15.60 -11.06 24.05
CA ALA A 350 15.66 -10.24 22.85
C ALA A 350 14.26 -9.98 22.27
N VAL A 351 13.41 -11.01 22.21
CA VAL A 351 12.02 -10.91 21.73
C VAL A 351 11.20 -9.96 22.60
N ASP A 352 11.25 -10.12 23.92
CA ASP A 352 10.54 -9.24 24.86
C ASP A 352 10.99 -7.78 24.72
N GLY A 353 12.31 -7.55 24.66
CA GLY A 353 12.86 -6.21 24.47
C GLY A 353 12.44 -5.59 23.14
N CYS A 354 12.50 -6.35 22.05
CA CYS A 354 12.12 -5.87 20.72
C CYS A 354 10.63 -5.57 20.61
N TYR A 355 9.75 -6.40 21.17
CA TYR A 355 8.32 -6.12 21.19
C TYR A 355 7.98 -4.94 22.10
N GLY A 356 8.67 -4.78 23.24
CA GLY A 356 8.57 -3.59 24.07
C GLY A 356 8.93 -2.31 23.30
N VAL A 357 10.03 -2.33 22.54
CA VAL A 357 10.44 -1.22 21.66
C VAL A 357 9.41 -0.99 20.55
N LEU A 358 8.89 -2.03 19.91
CA LEU A 358 7.87 -1.91 18.86
C LEU A 358 6.61 -1.22 19.40
N VAL A 359 6.13 -1.64 20.56
CA VAL A 359 4.99 -1.00 21.24
C VAL A 359 5.31 0.46 21.58
N ALA A 360 6.49 0.74 22.13
CA ALA A 360 6.90 2.10 22.46
C ALA A 360 6.95 3.01 21.22
N VAL A 361 7.46 2.51 20.09
CA VAL A 361 7.50 3.24 18.82
C VAL A 361 6.10 3.48 18.25
N VAL A 362 5.22 2.48 18.32
CA VAL A 362 3.80 2.62 17.92
C VAL A 362 3.09 3.66 18.80
N LEU A 363 3.33 3.67 20.11
CA LEU A 363 2.83 4.71 21.01
C LEU A 363 3.46 6.07 20.73
N ALA A 364 4.73 6.14 20.35
CA ALA A 364 5.38 7.39 19.94
C ALA A 364 4.72 8.00 18.71
N VAL A 365 4.20 7.19 17.75
CA VAL A 365 3.39 7.69 16.63
C VAL A 365 2.13 8.39 17.16
N LEU A 366 1.42 7.76 18.10
CA LEU A 366 0.24 8.35 18.73
C LEU A 366 0.58 9.66 19.47
N VAL A 367 1.60 9.64 20.32
CA VAL A 367 2.06 10.82 21.06
C VAL A 367 2.49 11.94 20.10
N SER A 368 3.18 11.61 19.00
CA SER A 368 3.57 12.59 18.00
C SER A 368 2.35 13.29 17.39
N GLY A 369 1.29 12.54 17.07
CA GLY A 369 0.03 13.11 16.58
C GLY A 369 -0.67 14.00 17.63
N LEU A 370 -0.55 13.67 18.91
CA LEU A 370 -1.10 14.48 20.00
C LEU A 370 -0.36 15.82 20.14
N VAL A 371 0.97 15.80 19.96
CA VAL A 371 1.83 16.98 20.03
C VAL A 371 1.70 17.87 18.78
N THR A 372 1.55 17.27 17.60
CA THR A 372 1.53 18.01 16.33
C THR A 372 0.15 18.51 15.91
N ARG A 373 -0.94 17.92 16.41
CA ARG A 373 -2.30 18.38 16.09
C ARG A 373 -2.58 19.80 16.59
N ARG A 374 -3.54 20.48 15.96
CA ARG A 374 -4.11 21.74 16.50
C ARG A 374 -5.39 21.45 17.28
N ARG A 375 -5.67 22.29 18.29
CA ARG A 375 -6.99 22.30 18.97
C ARG A 375 -8.07 22.56 17.92
N GLY A 376 -9.12 21.74 17.92
CA GLY A 376 -10.19 21.75 16.92
C GLY A 376 -10.03 20.72 15.79
N GLU A 377 -8.86 20.08 15.62
CA GLU A 377 -8.72 18.94 14.72
C GLU A 377 -9.36 17.68 15.36
N GLY A 378 -10.22 17.00 14.59
CA GLY A 378 -10.92 15.80 15.06
C GLY A 378 -9.98 14.63 15.40
N PRO A 379 -10.46 13.62 16.15
CA PRO A 379 -9.62 12.51 16.62
C PRO A 379 -8.99 11.66 15.51
N ARG A 380 -9.54 11.70 14.28
CA ARG A 380 -8.98 10.96 13.12
C ARG A 380 -7.56 11.39 12.77
N ALA A 381 -7.24 12.67 12.94
CA ALA A 381 -5.91 13.21 12.71
C ALA A 381 -4.83 12.50 13.56
N LEU A 382 -5.20 12.10 14.77
CA LEU A 382 -4.36 11.39 15.71
C LEU A 382 -4.30 9.89 15.40
N LEU A 383 -5.46 9.31 15.12
CA LEU A 383 -5.62 7.85 15.07
C LEU A 383 -5.20 7.23 13.73
N LEU A 384 -5.26 7.95 12.61
CA LEU A 384 -4.99 7.38 11.28
C LEU A 384 -3.54 6.88 11.09
N PRO A 385 -2.49 7.71 11.31
CA PRO A 385 -1.10 7.24 11.17
C PRO A 385 -0.80 6.06 12.10
N PHE A 386 -1.25 6.18 13.35
CA PHE A 386 -1.09 5.15 14.37
C PHE A 386 -1.78 3.84 13.96
N ALA A 387 -3.02 3.92 13.47
CA ALA A 387 -3.78 2.77 13.00
C ALA A 387 -3.09 2.07 11.82
N ALA A 388 -2.55 2.83 10.87
CA ALA A 388 -1.83 2.27 9.73
C ALA A 388 -0.54 1.52 10.15
N VAL A 389 0.25 2.09 11.07
CA VAL A 389 1.44 1.40 11.60
C VAL A 389 1.05 0.13 12.38
N ALA A 390 0.03 0.22 13.24
CA ALA A 390 -0.45 -0.92 14.01
C ALA A 390 -0.98 -2.04 13.10
N ALA A 391 -1.80 -1.72 12.10
CA ALA A 391 -2.31 -2.69 11.13
C ALA A 391 -1.17 -3.39 10.37
N GLY A 392 -0.13 -2.64 9.97
CA GLY A 392 1.08 -3.21 9.39
C GLY A 392 1.80 -4.18 10.34
N GLY A 393 1.91 -3.83 11.62
CA GLY A 393 2.51 -4.67 12.65
C GLY A 393 1.74 -5.96 12.91
N VAL A 394 0.41 -5.89 12.98
CA VAL A 394 -0.46 -7.07 13.14
C VAL A 394 -0.31 -8.00 11.94
N LEU A 395 -0.34 -7.45 10.72
CA LEU A 395 -0.18 -8.23 9.51
C LEU A 395 1.18 -8.93 9.45
N LEU A 396 2.27 -8.20 9.74
CA LEU A 396 3.62 -8.76 9.73
C LEU A 396 3.79 -9.86 10.77
N ASN A 397 3.36 -9.64 12.01
CA ASN A 397 3.49 -10.63 13.07
C ASN A 397 2.56 -11.83 12.87
N GLY A 398 1.33 -11.63 12.39
CA GLY A 398 0.40 -12.72 12.10
C GLY A 398 0.94 -13.67 11.02
N VAL A 399 1.42 -13.12 9.90
CA VAL A 399 2.02 -13.92 8.82
C VAL A 399 3.36 -14.52 9.26
N GLY A 400 4.24 -13.72 9.88
CA GLY A 400 5.57 -14.19 10.29
C GLY A 400 5.53 -15.29 11.33
N THR A 401 4.66 -15.17 12.34
CA THR A 401 4.47 -16.21 13.36
C THR A 401 3.85 -17.47 12.74
N GLY A 402 2.89 -17.32 11.82
CA GLY A 402 2.32 -18.45 11.09
C GLY A 402 3.34 -19.21 10.24
N VAL A 403 4.26 -18.49 9.57
CA VAL A 403 5.38 -19.10 8.84
C VAL A 403 6.33 -19.82 9.79
N MET A 404 6.70 -19.21 10.91
CA MET A 404 7.58 -19.82 11.91
C MET A 404 6.99 -21.14 12.46
N ILE A 405 5.71 -21.12 12.86
CA ILE A 405 4.99 -22.32 13.32
C ILE A 405 5.00 -23.38 12.22
N ARG A 406 4.68 -22.99 10.97
CA ARG A 406 4.64 -23.94 9.86
C ARG A 406 6.00 -24.57 9.58
N VAL A 407 7.09 -23.80 9.69
CA VAL A 407 8.46 -24.33 9.55
C VAL A 407 8.76 -25.30 10.69
N ALA A 408 8.39 -24.97 11.93
CA ALA A 408 8.56 -25.87 13.06
C ALA A 408 7.77 -27.19 12.88
N ASP A 409 6.49 -27.13 12.47
CA ASP A 409 5.64 -28.30 12.20
C ASP A 409 6.19 -29.21 11.07
N LEU A 410 6.93 -28.64 10.12
CA LEU A 410 7.55 -29.40 9.03
C LEU A 410 8.84 -30.11 9.44
N LEU A 411 9.47 -29.67 10.53
CA LEU A 411 10.79 -30.09 10.99
C LEU A 411 10.74 -31.05 12.19
N GLY A 412 9.69 -30.96 12.99
CA GLY A 412 9.48 -31.82 14.15
C GLY A 412 8.08 -31.63 14.72
N ASP A 413 7.82 -32.31 15.83
CA ASP A 413 6.54 -32.13 16.53
C ASP A 413 6.59 -30.79 17.26
N VAL A 414 5.61 -29.92 17.04
CA VAL A 414 5.44 -28.70 17.85
C VAL A 414 4.47 -29.05 18.98
N PRO A 415 4.93 -29.10 20.25
CA PRO A 415 4.06 -29.37 21.37
C PRO A 415 2.93 -28.35 21.42
N HIS A 416 1.68 -28.79 21.27
CA HIS A 416 0.59 -28.01 21.84
C HIS A 416 0.77 -28.05 23.37
N PRO A 417 0.57 -26.94 24.10
CA PRO A 417 0.70 -26.95 25.57
C PRO A 417 -0.21 -27.98 26.27
N ALA A 418 -1.22 -28.52 25.55
CA ALA A 418 -2.12 -29.57 26.01
C ALA A 418 -1.61 -31.01 25.79
N ALA A 419 -0.66 -31.23 24.88
CA ALA A 419 -0.12 -32.55 24.60
C ALA A 419 1.16 -32.75 25.42
N ARG A 420 1.30 -33.89 26.11
CA ARG A 420 2.60 -34.36 26.61
C ARG A 420 3.29 -35.03 25.43
N PRO A 421 4.16 -34.34 24.67
CA PRO A 421 4.79 -34.95 23.51
C PRO A 421 5.89 -35.90 23.99
N ASP A 422 6.30 -36.80 23.11
CA ASP A 422 7.63 -37.36 23.21
C ASP A 422 8.64 -36.20 23.15
N ARG A 423 9.35 -35.95 24.25
CA ARG A 423 10.26 -34.81 24.39
C ARG A 423 11.47 -34.90 23.45
N SER A 424 11.71 -36.07 22.84
CA SER A 424 12.87 -36.31 21.98
C SER A 424 12.83 -35.50 20.67
N ASN A 425 11.65 -35.30 20.06
CA ASN A 425 11.51 -34.64 18.74
C ASN A 425 10.76 -33.29 18.78
N ALA A 426 10.47 -32.78 19.97
CA ALA A 426 9.67 -31.58 20.16
C ALA A 426 10.47 -30.28 19.88
N LEU A 427 10.02 -29.44 18.94
CA LEU A 427 10.55 -28.08 18.73
C LEU A 427 9.76 -27.05 19.55
N MET A 428 10.48 -26.26 20.33
CA MET A 428 9.90 -25.34 21.31
C MET A 428 9.76 -23.95 20.69
N ILE A 429 8.52 -23.47 20.61
CA ILE A 429 8.22 -22.07 20.30
C ILE A 429 8.02 -21.34 21.62
N HIS A 430 8.54 -20.12 21.72
CA HIS A 430 8.42 -19.28 22.90
C HIS A 430 6.95 -19.12 23.33
N ASP A 431 6.63 -19.46 24.58
CA ASP A 431 5.25 -19.49 25.12
C ASP A 431 4.49 -18.19 24.87
N ARG A 432 5.15 -17.03 25.03
CA ARG A 432 4.53 -15.72 24.82
C ARG A 432 4.21 -15.44 23.36
N VAL A 433 5.06 -15.90 22.43
CA VAL A 433 4.81 -15.80 20.99
C VAL A 433 3.63 -16.70 20.62
N TYR A 434 3.58 -17.90 21.19
CA TYR A 434 2.49 -18.84 20.98
C TYR A 434 1.16 -18.30 21.56
N ALA A 435 1.19 -17.71 22.75
CA ALA A 435 0.03 -17.09 23.38
C ALA A 435 -0.50 -15.85 22.63
N LEU A 436 0.33 -15.19 21.82
CA LEU A 436 -0.07 -14.04 21.00
C LEU A 436 -0.88 -14.43 19.75
N VAL A 437 -0.77 -15.68 19.28
CA VAL A 437 -1.37 -16.15 18.02
C VAL A 437 -2.90 -15.96 17.95
N PRO A 438 -3.71 -16.28 18.97
CA PRO A 438 -5.15 -16.00 18.97
C PRO A 438 -5.48 -14.53 18.74
N TYR A 439 -4.70 -13.61 19.31
CA TYR A 439 -4.91 -12.17 19.16
C TYR A 439 -4.47 -11.65 17.79
N LEU A 440 -3.54 -12.33 17.11
CA LEU A 440 -3.11 -11.98 15.75
C LEU A 440 -3.99 -12.59 14.66
N THR A 441 -4.83 -13.57 14.98
CA THR A 441 -5.66 -14.31 14.01
C THR A 441 -7.15 -14.17 14.28
N LEU A 442 -7.64 -14.72 15.40
CA LEU A 442 -9.06 -14.77 15.74
C LEU A 442 -9.63 -13.38 16.05
N LEU A 443 -8.87 -12.53 16.75
CA LEU A 443 -9.33 -11.18 17.08
C LEU A 443 -9.60 -10.33 15.82
N PRO A 444 -8.71 -10.24 14.81
CA PRO A 444 -9.04 -9.63 13.52
C PRO A 444 -10.31 -10.17 12.88
N LEU A 445 -10.50 -11.50 12.86
CA LEU A 445 -11.69 -12.11 12.29
C LEU A 445 -12.95 -11.74 13.09
N ALA A 446 -12.89 -11.74 14.42
CA ALA A 446 -13.99 -11.37 15.30
C ALA A 446 -14.38 -9.88 15.15
N VAL A 447 -13.40 -8.98 15.06
CA VAL A 447 -13.63 -7.55 14.83
C VAL A 447 -14.28 -7.33 13.45
N LEU A 448 -13.76 -7.97 12.41
CA LEU A 448 -14.33 -7.87 11.06
C LEU A 448 -15.75 -8.44 10.99
N ALA A 449 -16.00 -9.58 11.64
CA ALA A 449 -17.34 -10.18 11.72
C ALA A 449 -18.33 -9.29 12.47
N GLY A 450 -17.94 -8.76 13.64
CA GLY A 450 -18.76 -7.83 14.41
C GLY A 450 -19.11 -6.55 13.62
N LEU A 451 -18.15 -5.99 12.90
CA LEU A 451 -18.37 -4.83 12.04
C LEU A 451 -19.20 -5.16 10.80
N ALA A 452 -19.07 -6.36 10.23
CA ALA A 452 -19.95 -6.80 9.15
C ALA A 452 -21.41 -6.90 9.63
N VAL A 453 -21.63 -7.38 10.86
CA VAL A 453 -22.98 -7.41 11.47
C VAL A 453 -23.50 -6.00 11.71
N VAL A 454 -22.73 -5.12 12.36
CA VAL A 454 -23.14 -3.73 12.62
C VAL A 454 -23.37 -2.97 11.32
N GLY A 455 -22.47 -3.11 10.35
CA GLY A 455 -22.56 -2.51 9.02
C GLY A 455 -23.75 -3.04 8.23
N GLY A 456 -24.03 -4.34 8.29
CA GLY A 456 -25.20 -4.97 7.66
C GLY A 456 -26.52 -4.48 8.26
N LEU A 457 -26.59 -4.35 9.59
CA LEU A 457 -27.74 -3.78 10.29
C LEU A 457 -27.95 -2.31 9.94
N ALA A 458 -26.87 -1.52 9.89
CA ALA A 458 -26.93 -0.11 9.54
C ALA A 458 -27.30 0.10 8.06
N TRP A 459 -26.78 -0.74 7.17
CA TRP A 459 -27.15 -0.81 5.76
C TRP A 459 -28.63 -1.14 5.58
N TRP A 460 -29.13 -2.14 6.31
CA TRP A 460 -30.55 -2.51 6.28
C TRP A 460 -31.44 -1.34 6.74
N ARG A 461 -31.07 -0.65 7.82
CA ARG A 461 -31.75 0.56 8.32
C ARG A 461 -31.66 1.75 7.35
N GLY A 462 -30.59 1.86 6.57
CA GLY A 462 -30.41 2.87 5.52
C GLY A 462 -31.51 2.84 4.45
N GLY A 463 -32.17 1.69 4.25
CA GLY A 463 -33.36 1.54 3.41
C GLY A 463 -34.69 1.86 4.11
N GLY A 464 -34.66 2.59 5.23
CA GLY A 464 -35.83 2.92 6.04
C GLY A 464 -36.87 3.80 5.32
N ARG A 465 -38.01 4.06 5.99
CA ARG A 465 -39.14 4.82 5.39
C ARG A 465 -38.73 6.23 4.93
N ARG A 466 -37.97 6.98 5.75
CA ARG A 466 -37.53 8.35 5.43
C ARG A 466 -36.63 8.39 4.19
N ALA A 467 -35.66 7.49 4.09
CA ALA A 467 -34.74 7.45 2.95
C ALA A 467 -35.45 7.03 1.66
N ARG A 468 -36.41 6.11 1.74
CA ARG A 468 -37.26 5.73 0.60
C ARG A 468 -38.15 6.87 0.11
N ARG A 469 -38.73 7.65 1.02
CA ARG A 469 -39.50 8.86 0.66
C ARG A 469 -38.65 9.85 -0.11
N ALA A 470 -37.44 10.16 0.36
CA ALA A 470 -36.54 11.06 -0.36
C ALA A 470 -36.20 10.57 -1.79
N VAL A 471 -36.04 9.26 -1.99
CA VAL A 471 -35.85 8.70 -3.34
C VAL A 471 -37.12 8.87 -4.18
N ARG A 472 -38.31 8.59 -3.61
CA ARG A 472 -39.58 8.78 -4.30
C ARG A 472 -39.80 10.22 -4.72
N ASP A 473 -39.56 11.17 -3.83
CA ASP A 473 -39.81 12.58 -4.07
C ASP A 473 -38.89 13.11 -5.20
N GLU A 474 -37.63 12.66 -5.24
CA GLU A 474 -36.67 13.04 -6.29
C GLU A 474 -37.02 12.43 -7.66
N TYR A 475 -37.32 11.12 -7.71
CA TYR A 475 -37.58 10.43 -8.98
C TYR A 475 -39.02 10.54 -9.48
N GLY A 476 -39.98 10.76 -8.59
CA GLY A 476 -41.39 10.97 -8.96
C GLY A 476 -41.62 12.31 -9.66
N ALA A 477 -40.74 13.29 -9.44
CA ALA A 477 -40.79 14.59 -10.10
C ALA A 477 -40.13 14.61 -11.50
N MET A 478 -39.48 13.52 -11.93
CA MET A 478 -38.79 13.47 -13.22
C MET A 478 -39.77 13.20 -14.37
N SER A 479 -39.89 14.18 -15.28
CA SER A 479 -40.57 14.00 -16.56
C SER A 479 -39.65 13.38 -17.60
N ALA A 480 -40.21 12.57 -18.50
CA ALA A 480 -39.54 12.05 -19.68
C ALA A 480 -40.57 11.90 -20.82
N ASP A 481 -40.10 11.95 -22.07
CA ASP A 481 -40.92 11.54 -23.21
C ASP A 481 -41.09 10.02 -23.16
N VAL A 482 -42.29 9.58 -22.76
CA VAL A 482 -42.61 8.18 -22.50
C VAL A 482 -43.51 7.62 -23.58
N ASN A 483 -43.23 6.37 -23.96
CA ASN A 483 -44.09 5.58 -24.83
C ASN A 483 -45.08 4.75 -23.98
N ASP A 484 -46.06 4.12 -24.64
CA ASP A 484 -47.08 3.29 -23.96
C ASP A 484 -46.51 2.09 -23.17
N TRP A 485 -45.25 1.72 -23.44
CA TRP A 485 -44.56 0.61 -22.78
C TRP A 485 -43.73 1.04 -21.58
N SER A 486 -43.62 2.35 -21.31
CA SER A 486 -42.76 2.91 -20.27
C SER A 486 -43.42 2.87 -18.89
N ILE A 487 -42.73 2.28 -17.92
CA ILE A 487 -43.19 2.18 -16.52
C ILE A 487 -42.30 3.06 -15.62
N ASN A 488 -42.91 3.92 -14.80
CA ASN A 488 -42.17 4.69 -13.78
C ASN A 488 -41.97 3.88 -12.50
N ALA A 489 -40.75 3.46 -12.20
CA ALA A 489 -40.44 2.68 -10.98
C ALA A 489 -40.82 3.39 -9.67
N ALA A 490 -40.81 4.72 -9.63
CA ALA A 490 -41.16 5.54 -8.46
C ALA A 490 -42.68 5.72 -8.27
N ASP A 491 -43.48 5.54 -9.32
CA ASP A 491 -44.94 5.74 -9.30
C ASP A 491 -45.76 4.53 -9.77
N THR A 492 -45.16 3.33 -9.80
CA THR A 492 -45.94 2.11 -10.11
C THR A 492 -47.04 1.86 -9.07
N GLY A 493 -48.19 1.38 -9.53
CA GLY A 493 -49.24 0.79 -8.67
C GLY A 493 -48.77 -0.46 -7.90
N LEU A 494 -47.63 -1.05 -8.31
CA LEU A 494 -47.02 -2.23 -7.69
C LEU A 494 -46.21 -1.87 -6.44
N SER A 495 -46.90 -1.76 -5.30
CA SER A 495 -46.32 -1.28 -4.03
C SER A 495 -45.08 -2.03 -3.53
N THR A 496 -44.93 -3.33 -3.84
CA THR A 496 -43.77 -4.16 -3.47
C THR A 496 -42.56 -3.83 -4.33
N LEU A 497 -42.73 -3.79 -5.65
CA LEU A 497 -41.69 -3.44 -6.62
C LEU A 497 -41.15 -2.04 -6.33
N ARG A 498 -42.03 -1.03 -6.20
CA ARG A 498 -41.67 0.35 -5.82
C ARG A 498 -40.85 0.40 -4.53
N ARG A 499 -41.34 -0.20 -3.45
CA ARG A 499 -40.64 -0.19 -2.15
C ARG A 499 -39.27 -0.87 -2.20
N SER A 500 -39.13 -1.93 -3.00
CA SER A 500 -37.86 -2.64 -3.18
C SER A 500 -36.84 -1.83 -3.96
N TRP A 501 -37.29 -1.13 -5.00
CA TRP A 501 -36.48 -0.25 -5.83
C TRP A 501 -35.99 0.98 -5.06
N GLU A 502 -36.91 1.68 -4.37
CA GLU A 502 -36.58 2.79 -3.47
C GLU A 502 -35.58 2.37 -2.38
N ALA A 503 -35.80 1.20 -1.76
CA ALA A 503 -34.91 0.68 -0.74
C ALA A 503 -33.51 0.40 -1.30
N ARG A 504 -33.41 -0.14 -2.52
CA ARG A 504 -32.14 -0.44 -3.17
C ARG A 504 -31.30 0.82 -3.38
N ILE A 505 -31.90 1.88 -3.93
CA ILE A 505 -31.23 3.17 -4.15
C ILE A 505 -30.86 3.83 -2.81
N ALA A 506 -31.79 3.85 -1.85
CA ALA A 506 -31.55 4.41 -0.52
C ALA A 506 -30.38 3.72 0.20
N ARG A 507 -30.29 2.39 0.11
CA ARG A 507 -29.18 1.61 0.67
C ARG A 507 -27.87 1.84 -0.06
N ALA A 508 -27.89 2.01 -1.39
CA ALA A 508 -26.71 2.38 -2.16
C ALA A 508 -26.19 3.75 -1.73
N ARG A 509 -27.07 4.76 -1.59
CA ARG A 509 -26.73 6.08 -1.05
C ARG A 509 -26.20 6.01 0.39
N TRP A 510 -26.78 5.17 1.23
CA TRP A 510 -26.30 4.98 2.60
C TRP A 510 -24.88 4.38 2.61
N ALA A 511 -24.64 3.32 1.84
CA ALA A 511 -23.33 2.70 1.73
C ALA A 511 -22.30 3.71 1.22
N ALA A 512 -22.71 4.58 0.29
CA ALA A 512 -21.86 5.63 -0.22
C ALA A 512 -21.55 6.75 0.76
N ARG A 513 -22.30 6.92 1.86
CA ARG A 513 -21.99 7.92 2.90
C ARG A 513 -20.99 7.42 3.93
N VAL A 514 -20.70 6.12 3.97
CA VAL A 514 -19.76 5.56 4.93
C VAL A 514 -18.35 6.02 4.58
N ASP A 515 -17.77 6.82 5.48
CA ASP A 515 -16.40 7.33 5.36
C ASP A 515 -15.39 6.22 5.65
N ALA A 516 -14.56 5.88 4.65
CA ALA A 516 -13.57 4.80 4.74
C ALA A 516 -12.55 5.03 5.88
N GLY A 517 -12.14 6.28 6.12
CA GLY A 517 -11.23 6.63 7.21
C GLY A 517 -11.81 6.31 8.59
N THR A 518 -13.12 6.56 8.78
CA THR A 518 -13.83 6.21 10.02
C THR A 518 -13.86 4.71 10.23
N ALA A 519 -14.27 3.96 9.21
CA ALA A 519 -14.34 2.51 9.29
C ALA A 519 -12.96 1.93 9.64
N PHE A 520 -11.90 2.40 8.98
CA PHE A 520 -10.52 1.97 9.25
C PHE A 520 -10.07 2.27 10.68
N VAL A 521 -10.34 3.48 11.20
CA VAL A 521 -10.02 3.84 12.59
C VAL A 521 -10.82 2.98 13.59
N THR A 522 -12.10 2.74 13.35
CA THR A 522 -12.94 1.91 14.22
C THR A 522 -12.45 0.46 14.28
N VAL A 523 -12.16 -0.15 13.12
CA VAL A 523 -11.57 -1.50 13.04
C VAL A 523 -10.28 -1.55 13.85
N THR A 524 -9.39 -0.58 13.63
CA THR A 524 -8.07 -0.62 14.22
C THR A 524 -8.09 -0.36 15.72
N LEU A 525 -8.95 0.55 16.20
CA LEU A 525 -9.11 0.77 17.63
C LEU A 525 -9.66 -0.47 18.34
N ALA A 526 -10.64 -1.14 17.75
CA ALA A 526 -11.17 -2.40 18.30
C ALA A 526 -10.09 -3.50 18.36
N LEU A 527 -9.28 -3.62 17.31
CA LEU A 527 -8.12 -4.51 17.29
C LEU A 527 -7.09 -4.16 18.38
N LEU A 528 -6.78 -2.88 18.53
CA LEU A 528 -5.80 -2.43 19.50
C LEU A 528 -6.24 -2.62 20.94
N VAL A 529 -7.53 -2.41 21.25
CA VAL A 529 -8.07 -2.71 22.57
C VAL A 529 -7.93 -4.20 22.87
N GLY A 530 -8.27 -5.07 21.91
CA GLY A 530 -8.11 -6.51 22.08
C GLY A 530 -6.65 -6.95 22.18
N LEU A 531 -5.74 -6.34 21.42
CA LEU A 531 -4.30 -6.60 21.49
C LEU A 531 -3.67 -6.09 22.79
N ALA A 532 -4.10 -4.93 23.29
CA ALA A 532 -3.67 -4.41 24.58
C ALA A 532 -4.13 -5.31 25.72
N TYR A 533 -5.37 -5.80 25.66
CA TYR A 533 -5.87 -6.80 26.59
C TYR A 533 -5.05 -8.09 26.54
N GLY A 534 -4.77 -8.62 25.33
CA GLY A 534 -3.92 -9.79 25.17
C GLY A 534 -2.50 -9.59 25.68
N ALA A 535 -1.92 -8.41 25.45
CA ALA A 535 -0.61 -8.06 25.99
C ALA A 535 -0.60 -8.06 27.52
N LEU A 536 -1.64 -7.51 28.17
CA LEU A 536 -1.79 -7.58 29.62
C LEU A 536 -1.95 -9.02 30.11
N ASP A 537 -2.80 -9.81 29.46
CA ASP A 537 -3.07 -11.20 29.84
C ASP A 537 -1.80 -12.06 29.80
N ILE A 538 -0.96 -11.88 28.78
CA ILE A 538 0.26 -12.67 28.57
C ILE A 538 1.45 -12.14 29.38
N TRP A 539 1.74 -10.83 29.32
CA TRP A 539 2.96 -10.26 29.90
C TRP A 539 2.81 -9.82 31.36
N VAL A 540 1.61 -9.48 31.82
CA VAL A 540 1.36 -9.04 33.21
C VAL A 540 0.72 -10.14 34.04
N TYR A 541 -0.31 -10.80 33.50
CA TYR A 541 -1.04 -11.84 34.23
C TYR A 541 -0.52 -13.27 33.97
N HIS A 542 0.43 -13.44 33.05
CA HIS A 542 1.04 -14.73 32.69
C HIS A 542 0.01 -15.83 32.39
N ARG A 543 -1.14 -15.46 31.81
CA ARG A 543 -2.18 -16.40 31.39
C ARG A 543 -1.90 -16.93 30.00
N THR A 544 -2.27 -18.19 29.79
CA THR A 544 -2.22 -18.84 28.50
C THR A 544 -3.64 -19.00 27.95
N PRO A 545 -3.85 -18.73 26.64
CA PRO A 545 -5.14 -18.96 26.01
C PRO A 545 -5.58 -20.43 26.14
N PRO A 546 -6.89 -20.70 26.30
CA PRO A 546 -7.43 -22.05 26.30
C PRO A 546 -6.98 -22.87 25.08
N THR A 547 -6.68 -24.14 25.30
CA THR A 547 -6.16 -25.06 24.28
C THR A 547 -6.97 -25.15 22.98
N PRO A 548 -8.33 -25.17 22.96
CA PRO A 548 -9.06 -25.18 21.69
C PRO A 548 -8.92 -23.88 20.90
N LEU A 549 -8.85 -22.72 21.59
CA LEU A 549 -8.63 -21.43 20.94
C LEU A 549 -7.25 -21.37 20.31
N LEU A 550 -6.26 -21.88 21.03
CA LEU A 550 -4.88 -21.94 20.58
C LEU A 550 -4.67 -22.90 19.40
N ALA A 551 -5.28 -24.09 19.43
CA ALA A 551 -5.23 -25.02 18.30
C ALA A 551 -5.88 -24.41 17.04
N THR A 552 -7.04 -23.78 17.20
CA THR A 552 -7.76 -23.11 16.10
C THR A 552 -6.95 -21.94 15.54
N SER A 553 -6.37 -21.11 16.41
CA SER A 553 -5.60 -19.94 15.99
C SER A 553 -4.29 -20.32 15.29
N THR A 554 -3.59 -21.34 15.80
CA THR A 554 -2.38 -21.91 15.17
C THR A 554 -2.70 -22.50 13.80
N PHE A 555 -3.79 -23.27 13.66
CA PHE A 555 -4.25 -23.77 12.36
C PHE A 555 -4.55 -22.62 11.38
N LEU A 556 -5.23 -21.56 11.83
CA LEU A 556 -5.49 -20.39 10.99
C LEU A 556 -4.21 -19.64 10.63
N ALA A 557 -3.26 -19.50 11.56
CA ALA A 557 -1.98 -18.85 11.32
C ALA A 557 -1.15 -19.59 10.26
N THR A 558 -1.11 -20.92 10.32
CA THR A 558 -0.39 -21.75 9.33
C THR A 558 -1.11 -21.81 7.99
N ALA A 559 -2.45 -21.79 7.98
CA ALA A 559 -3.24 -21.73 6.76
C ALA A 559 -3.25 -20.33 6.11
N ALA A 560 -3.02 -19.25 6.87
CA ALA A 560 -3.18 -17.87 6.41
C ALA A 560 -2.33 -17.50 5.18
N PRO A 561 -1.02 -17.83 5.08
CA PRO A 561 -0.22 -17.50 3.90
C PRO A 561 -0.75 -18.17 2.62
N LEU A 562 -1.09 -19.47 2.70
CA LEU A 562 -1.64 -20.22 1.57
C LEU A 562 -3.06 -19.76 1.23
N GLY A 563 -3.90 -19.56 2.24
CA GLY A 563 -5.25 -19.04 2.11
C GLY A 563 -5.26 -17.66 1.45
N LEU A 564 -4.36 -16.75 1.87
CA LEU A 564 -4.18 -15.44 1.25
C LEU A 564 -3.77 -15.58 -0.22
N LEU A 565 -2.80 -16.43 -0.53
CA LEU A 565 -2.36 -16.69 -1.91
C LEU A 565 -3.51 -17.20 -2.79
N LEU A 566 -4.31 -18.15 -2.28
CA LEU A 566 -5.46 -18.71 -2.99
C LEU A 566 -6.60 -17.70 -3.13
N LEU A 567 -6.90 -16.93 -2.09
CA LEU A 567 -7.90 -15.86 -2.12
C LEU A 567 -7.53 -14.80 -3.13
N VAL A 568 -6.26 -14.40 -3.20
CA VAL A 568 -5.82 -13.41 -4.18
C VAL A 568 -5.83 -14.02 -5.57
N ARG A 569 -5.37 -15.27 -5.76
CA ARG A 569 -5.45 -15.96 -7.06
C ARG A 569 -6.90 -16.07 -7.56
N ARG A 570 -7.85 -16.40 -6.69
CA ARG A 570 -9.29 -16.49 -7.01
C ARG A 570 -9.90 -15.11 -7.21
N GLY A 571 -9.55 -14.14 -6.36
CA GLY A 571 -9.92 -12.74 -6.51
C GLY A 571 -9.40 -12.15 -7.82
N TRP A 572 -8.26 -12.66 -8.29
CA TRP A 572 -7.66 -12.41 -9.59
C TRP A 572 -8.29 -13.16 -10.74
N GLN A 573 -9.34 -13.95 -10.60
CA GLN A 573 -10.07 -14.51 -11.74
C GLN A 573 -11.31 -13.68 -12.09
N GLY A 574 -11.92 -12.99 -11.12
CA GLY A 574 -13.12 -12.15 -11.34
C GLY A 574 -12.81 -10.66 -11.48
N LEU A 575 -13.47 -9.97 -12.43
CA LEU A 575 -13.29 -8.53 -12.67
C LEU A 575 -13.65 -7.67 -11.44
N ASP A 576 -14.78 -7.96 -10.79
CA ASP A 576 -15.25 -7.15 -9.64
C ASP A 576 -14.45 -7.39 -8.35
N SER A 577 -13.95 -8.61 -8.17
CA SER A 577 -13.04 -8.94 -7.06
C SER A 577 -11.66 -8.30 -7.25
N ARG A 578 -11.13 -8.29 -8.49
CA ARG A 578 -9.92 -7.54 -8.86
C ARG A 578 -10.06 -6.05 -8.58
N ARG A 579 -11.20 -5.43 -8.94
CA ARG A 579 -11.47 -4.01 -8.69
C ARG A 579 -11.44 -3.67 -7.20
N ARG A 580 -12.10 -4.47 -6.36
CA ARG A 580 -12.12 -4.25 -4.90
C ARG A 580 -10.76 -4.40 -4.25
N LEU A 581 -10.02 -5.47 -4.57
CA LEU A 581 -8.65 -5.68 -4.07
C LEU A 581 -7.67 -4.62 -4.59
N GLY A 582 -7.88 -4.18 -5.83
CA GLY A 582 -7.05 -3.14 -6.45
C GLY A 582 -7.11 -1.80 -5.72
N ILE A 583 -8.25 -1.41 -5.12
CA ILE A 583 -8.38 -0.07 -4.49
C ILE A 583 -7.39 0.08 -3.34
N VAL A 584 -7.33 -0.93 -2.45
CA VAL A 584 -6.38 -0.93 -1.32
C VAL A 584 -4.94 -0.89 -1.84
N TRP A 585 -4.67 -1.68 -2.89
CA TRP A 585 -3.35 -1.73 -3.51
C TRP A 585 -2.94 -0.39 -4.13
N ASP A 586 -3.80 0.23 -4.92
CA ASP A 586 -3.53 1.50 -5.60
C ASP A 586 -3.37 2.64 -4.59
N VAL A 587 -4.18 2.68 -3.52
CA VAL A 587 -3.97 3.65 -2.43
C VAL A 587 -2.62 3.43 -1.74
N SER A 588 -2.23 2.17 -1.52
CA SER A 588 -0.96 1.84 -0.85
C SER A 588 0.29 2.13 -1.71
N THR A 589 0.16 2.03 -3.03
CA THR A 589 1.22 2.25 -4.02
C THR A 589 1.11 3.59 -4.74
N PHE A 590 0.23 4.48 -4.26
CA PHE A 590 0.09 5.83 -4.78
C PHE A 590 1.27 6.73 -4.39
N TRP A 591 1.84 6.51 -3.21
CA TRP A 591 2.75 7.46 -2.57
C TRP A 591 4.22 7.17 -2.82
N PRO A 592 5.08 8.19 -3.01
CA PRO A 592 6.52 8.01 -3.01
C PRO A 592 7.01 7.26 -1.76
N ARG A 593 8.06 6.43 -1.92
CA ARG A 593 8.69 5.66 -0.84
C ARG A 593 9.60 6.52 0.04
N ALA A 594 9.02 7.56 0.66
CA ALA A 594 9.75 8.56 1.43
C ALA A 594 9.85 8.24 2.94
N TYR A 595 9.11 7.24 3.40
CA TYR A 595 9.05 6.82 4.80
C TYR A 595 9.55 5.39 5.00
N HIS A 596 9.18 4.44 4.12
CA HIS A 596 9.65 3.06 4.18
C HIS A 596 10.31 2.64 2.86
N PRO A 597 11.60 2.25 2.85
CA PRO A 597 12.28 1.86 1.61
C PRO A 597 11.74 0.55 1.03
N LEU A 598 11.32 -0.42 1.85
CA LEU A 598 10.78 -1.70 1.35
C LEU A 598 9.29 -1.67 0.95
N ALA A 599 8.66 -0.49 0.95
CA ALA A 599 7.31 -0.37 0.39
C ALA A 599 7.32 -0.70 -1.12
N PRO A 600 6.22 -1.21 -1.70
CA PRO A 600 6.14 -1.48 -3.13
C PRO A 600 6.39 -0.21 -3.97
N PRO A 601 6.84 -0.35 -5.23
CA PRO A 601 7.15 0.79 -6.08
C PRO A 601 5.88 1.58 -6.40
N PRO A 602 5.93 2.91 -6.35
CA PRO A 602 4.76 3.72 -6.62
C PRO A 602 4.51 3.81 -8.11
N TYR A 603 3.31 3.43 -8.56
CA TYR A 603 2.97 3.51 -9.98
C TYR A 603 2.90 4.97 -10.47
N THR A 604 2.61 5.91 -9.57
CA THR A 604 2.51 7.36 -9.85
C THR A 604 3.84 8.00 -10.22
N ALA A 605 4.96 7.47 -9.73
CA ALA A 605 6.30 7.93 -10.11
C ALA A 605 6.58 7.71 -11.61
N ARG A 606 5.80 6.84 -12.26
CA ARG A 606 5.79 6.64 -13.70
C ARG A 606 4.57 7.27 -14.37
N ALA A 607 3.37 7.03 -13.84
CA ALA A 607 2.12 7.44 -14.47
C ALA A 607 1.95 8.96 -14.59
N VAL A 608 2.37 9.72 -13.57
CA VAL A 608 2.26 11.17 -13.57
C VAL A 608 3.22 11.79 -14.60
N PRO A 609 4.54 11.48 -14.60
CA PRO A 609 5.44 11.95 -15.65
C PRO A 609 5.08 11.50 -17.07
N ASP A 610 4.56 10.28 -17.25
CA ASP A 610 4.11 9.80 -18.57
C ASP A 610 2.99 10.68 -19.14
N LEU A 611 1.99 10.99 -18.32
CA LEU A 611 0.89 11.87 -18.70
C LEU A 611 1.36 13.29 -19.03
N GLN A 612 2.23 13.85 -18.19
CA GLN A 612 2.83 15.17 -18.44
C GLN A 612 3.60 15.21 -19.76
N ARG A 613 4.42 14.19 -20.04
CA ARG A 613 5.16 14.10 -21.31
C ARG A 613 4.24 13.98 -22.51
N ARG A 614 3.12 13.26 -22.39
CA ARG A 614 2.15 13.15 -23.48
C ARG A 614 1.47 14.49 -23.76
N LEU A 615 0.97 15.16 -22.74
CA LEU A 615 0.34 16.47 -22.87
C LEU A 615 1.30 17.51 -23.45
N TRP A 616 2.54 17.53 -22.97
CA TRP A 616 3.58 18.41 -23.50
C TRP A 616 3.84 18.14 -24.99
N ARG A 617 4.00 16.87 -25.40
CA ARG A 617 4.22 16.52 -26.82
C ARG A 617 3.04 16.88 -27.71
N LEU A 618 1.81 16.74 -27.22
CA LEU A 618 0.62 17.17 -27.95
C LEU A 618 0.65 18.69 -28.16
N HIS A 619 0.96 19.45 -27.11
CA HIS A 619 1.09 20.90 -27.20
C HIS A 619 2.17 21.35 -28.20
N ASP A 620 3.38 20.78 -28.11
CA ASP A 620 4.50 21.15 -29.00
C ASP A 620 4.20 20.82 -30.48
N ALA A 621 3.31 19.85 -30.73
CA ALA A 621 2.83 19.53 -32.07
C ALA A 621 1.65 20.41 -32.54
N GLY A 622 1.21 21.40 -31.74
CA GLY A 622 0.05 22.24 -32.04
C GLY A 622 -1.30 21.59 -31.72
N GLY A 623 -1.31 20.47 -31.01
CA GLY A 623 -2.52 19.78 -30.56
C GLY A 623 -3.10 20.33 -29.25
N ARG A 624 -4.39 20.04 -29.04
CA ARG A 624 -5.18 20.34 -27.82
C ARG A 624 -5.69 19.04 -27.21
N ALA A 625 -5.97 19.03 -25.90
CA ALA A 625 -6.36 17.80 -25.21
C ALA A 625 -7.64 17.94 -24.38
N VAL A 626 -8.53 16.95 -24.48
CA VAL A 626 -9.63 16.72 -23.54
C VAL A 626 -9.29 15.49 -22.70
N VAL A 627 -8.93 15.70 -21.44
CA VAL A 627 -8.59 14.61 -20.51
C VAL A 627 -9.86 14.13 -19.82
N VAL A 628 -10.24 12.87 -20.07
CA VAL A 628 -11.44 12.22 -19.54
C VAL A 628 -11.00 11.16 -18.53
N ALA A 629 -11.18 11.40 -17.23
CA ALA A 629 -10.53 10.62 -16.20
C ALA A 629 -11.50 10.09 -15.13
N HIS A 630 -11.52 8.77 -14.96
CA HIS A 630 -12.37 8.08 -13.98
C HIS A 630 -11.61 7.69 -12.73
N SER A 631 -12.21 7.85 -11.56
CA SER A 631 -11.74 7.24 -10.31
C SER A 631 -10.27 7.57 -10.03
N GLN A 632 -9.40 6.56 -9.87
CA GLN A 632 -7.96 6.74 -9.69
C GLN A 632 -7.29 7.50 -10.84
N GLY A 633 -7.78 7.35 -12.07
CA GLY A 633 -7.33 8.12 -13.22
C GLY A 633 -7.55 9.62 -13.03
N SER A 634 -8.63 10.03 -12.35
CA SER A 634 -8.88 11.45 -12.01
C SER A 634 -7.79 12.00 -11.10
N VAL A 635 -7.31 11.20 -10.13
CA VAL A 635 -6.23 11.62 -9.22
C VAL A 635 -4.89 11.73 -9.94
N ILE A 636 -4.60 10.82 -10.87
CA ILE A 636 -3.39 10.88 -11.72
C ILE A 636 -3.43 12.13 -12.61
N ALA A 637 -4.58 12.40 -13.26
CA ALA A 637 -4.78 13.58 -14.09
C ALA A 637 -4.56 14.87 -13.29
N LEU A 638 -5.19 14.99 -12.11
CA LEU A 638 -5.00 16.12 -11.22
C LEU A 638 -3.53 16.26 -10.79
N ALA A 639 -2.89 15.17 -10.36
CA ALA A 639 -1.47 15.19 -9.96
C ALA A 639 -0.53 15.66 -11.08
N ALA A 640 -0.81 15.29 -12.34
CA ALA A 640 -0.06 15.75 -13.50
C ALA A 640 -0.29 17.23 -13.81
N LEU A 641 -1.55 17.67 -13.77
CA LEU A 641 -1.95 19.03 -14.14
C LEU A 641 -1.63 20.08 -13.07
N LEU A 642 -1.45 19.67 -11.81
CA LEU A 642 -1.06 20.54 -10.69
C LEU A 642 0.40 21.01 -10.75
N GLN A 643 1.29 20.33 -11.49
CA GLN A 643 2.70 20.70 -11.61
C GLN A 643 2.92 21.63 -12.81
N GLU A 644 2.56 22.92 -12.65
CA GLU A 644 2.61 23.92 -13.74
C GLU A 644 3.98 24.05 -14.41
N SER A 645 5.08 23.88 -13.67
CA SER A 645 6.44 23.93 -14.23
C SER A 645 6.73 22.85 -15.26
N HIS A 646 5.92 21.79 -15.29
CA HIS A 646 5.99 20.69 -16.25
C HIS A 646 4.87 20.79 -17.29
N ARG A 647 4.37 22.01 -17.54
CA ARG A 647 3.43 22.33 -18.61
C ARG A 647 3.89 23.57 -19.40
N PRO A 648 3.56 23.64 -20.70
CA PRO A 648 3.74 24.85 -21.49
C PRO A 648 2.87 26.02 -21.00
N ALA A 649 3.33 27.27 -21.20
CA ALA A 649 2.70 28.48 -20.68
C ALA A 649 1.28 28.78 -21.25
N HIS A 650 0.90 28.14 -22.36
CA HIS A 650 -0.37 28.35 -23.07
C HIS A 650 -1.14 27.04 -23.30
N ASP A 651 -0.93 26.05 -22.44
CA ASP A 651 -1.51 24.73 -22.61
C ASP A 651 -3.04 24.72 -22.41
N GLN A 652 -3.78 24.48 -23.50
CA GLN A 652 -5.25 24.40 -23.50
C GLN A 652 -5.72 22.95 -23.31
N VAL A 653 -5.82 22.56 -22.05
CA VAL A 653 -6.35 21.25 -21.65
C VAL A 653 -7.74 21.42 -21.03
N ALA A 654 -8.73 20.72 -21.55
CA ALA A 654 -10.02 20.53 -20.87
C ALA A 654 -9.97 19.28 -20.00
N LEU A 655 -10.55 19.33 -18.80
CA LEU A 655 -10.57 18.21 -17.86
C LEU A 655 -11.99 17.81 -17.52
N VAL A 656 -12.33 16.55 -17.74
CA VAL A 656 -13.57 15.92 -17.29
C VAL A 656 -13.22 14.79 -16.35
N THR A 657 -13.55 14.94 -15.07
CA THR A 657 -13.38 13.89 -14.07
C THR A 657 -14.73 13.29 -13.69
N PHE A 658 -14.77 12.02 -13.31
CA PHE A 658 -15.97 11.42 -12.75
C PHE A 658 -15.67 10.26 -11.82
N GLY A 659 -16.54 10.05 -10.84
CA GLY A 659 -16.29 9.13 -9.74
C GLY A 659 -14.99 9.47 -8.98
N CYS A 660 -14.64 10.77 -8.90
CA CYS A 660 -13.34 11.21 -8.40
C CYS A 660 -13.18 10.96 -6.88
N PRO A 661 -12.18 10.16 -6.44
CA PRO A 661 -11.98 9.83 -5.02
C PRO A 661 -11.20 10.90 -4.25
N PHE A 662 -10.83 12.01 -4.91
CA PHE A 662 -9.91 13.05 -4.38
C PHE A 662 -10.27 13.47 -2.96
N ARG A 663 -11.53 13.81 -2.73
CA ARG A 663 -11.98 14.31 -1.43
C ARG A 663 -12.45 13.19 -0.51
N LYS A 664 -13.30 12.32 -1.03
CA LYS A 664 -14.06 11.33 -0.25
C LYS A 664 -13.17 10.22 0.32
N LEU A 665 -12.23 9.72 -0.48
CA LEU A 665 -11.29 8.67 -0.08
C LEU A 665 -9.93 9.27 0.29
N TYR A 666 -9.33 10.06 -0.60
CA TYR A 666 -8.00 10.59 -0.35
C TYR A 666 -8.02 11.73 0.68
N GLY A 667 -8.95 12.67 0.60
CA GLY A 667 -9.08 13.77 1.56
C GLY A 667 -9.45 13.34 2.99
N SER A 668 -10.15 12.21 3.14
CA SER A 668 -10.49 11.66 4.47
C SER A 668 -9.29 10.99 5.16
N ILE A 669 -8.36 10.43 4.39
CA ILE A 669 -7.18 9.72 4.90
C ILE A 669 -5.91 10.60 4.91
N PHE A 670 -5.78 11.50 3.93
CA PHE A 670 -4.58 12.33 3.67
C PHE A 670 -4.92 13.83 3.58
N PRO A 671 -5.48 14.42 4.64
CA PRO A 671 -6.10 15.74 4.58
C PRO A 671 -5.12 16.88 4.23
N ALA A 672 -3.82 16.74 4.51
CA ALA A 672 -2.81 17.72 4.11
C ALA A 672 -2.58 17.82 2.59
N TYR A 673 -2.75 16.71 1.86
CA TYR A 673 -2.40 16.61 0.45
C TYR A 673 -3.60 16.69 -0.49
N PHE A 674 -4.80 16.43 0.04
CA PHE A 674 -6.06 16.37 -0.70
C PHE A 674 -7.11 17.32 -0.10
N GLY A 675 -6.67 18.42 0.51
CA GLY A 675 -7.52 19.43 1.12
C GLY A 675 -7.90 20.56 0.17
N ASP A 676 -8.87 21.37 0.60
CA ASP A 676 -9.42 22.49 -0.19
C ASP A 676 -8.34 23.52 -0.57
N GLY A 677 -7.24 23.62 0.18
CA GLY A 677 -6.13 24.52 -0.17
C GLY A 677 -5.36 24.10 -1.43
N VAL A 678 -5.38 22.81 -1.80
CA VAL A 678 -4.75 22.30 -3.01
C VAL A 678 -5.61 22.62 -4.23
N ILE A 679 -6.93 22.50 -4.12
CA ILE A 679 -7.85 22.83 -5.21
C ILE A 679 -8.16 24.33 -5.25
N GLY A 680 -8.26 25.05 -4.14
CA GLY A 680 -8.64 26.46 -4.12
C GLY A 680 -7.54 27.40 -4.61
N ALA A 681 -6.39 27.38 -3.94
CA ALA A 681 -5.23 28.22 -4.30
C ALA A 681 -4.34 27.58 -5.38
N GLY A 682 -4.57 26.30 -5.70
CA GLY A 682 -3.78 25.52 -6.66
C GLY A 682 -4.66 24.80 -7.67
N ARG A 683 -5.79 25.38 -8.12
CA ARG A 683 -6.57 24.80 -9.23
C ARG A 683 -5.59 24.48 -10.36
N PRO A 684 -5.61 23.26 -10.93
CA PRO A 684 -4.84 23.03 -12.13
C PRO A 684 -5.28 24.07 -13.16
N ARG A 685 -4.33 24.80 -13.76
CA ARG A 685 -4.61 25.78 -14.81
C ARG A 685 -5.06 25.04 -16.08
N VAL A 686 -6.33 24.70 -16.13
CA VAL A 686 -6.99 24.05 -17.26
C VAL A 686 -7.98 25.01 -17.88
N TRP A 687 -8.27 24.80 -19.16
CA TRP A 687 -9.18 25.66 -19.91
C TRP A 687 -10.62 25.58 -19.36
N ARG A 688 -11.11 24.35 -19.15
CA ARG A 688 -12.36 24.06 -18.43
C ARG A 688 -12.22 22.80 -17.58
N TRP A 689 -12.93 22.73 -16.46
CA TRP A 689 -13.00 21.54 -15.61
C TRP A 689 -14.43 21.24 -15.18
N ARG A 690 -14.87 19.99 -15.38
CA ARG A 690 -16.09 19.44 -14.80
C ARG A 690 -15.80 18.12 -14.08
N ASN A 691 -16.43 17.91 -12.92
CA ASN A 691 -16.41 16.69 -12.14
C ASN A 691 -17.83 16.14 -11.94
N PHE A 692 -18.14 14.96 -12.49
CA PHE A 692 -19.43 14.32 -12.28
C PHE A 692 -19.40 13.30 -11.13
N PHE A 693 -20.44 13.29 -10.30
CA PHE A 693 -20.57 12.30 -9.22
C PHE A 693 -22.01 11.85 -8.98
N TYR A 694 -22.14 10.61 -8.46
CA TYR A 694 -23.40 10.04 -8.00
C TYR A 694 -23.45 9.97 -6.47
N ASP A 695 -24.62 10.17 -5.88
CA ASP A 695 -24.85 9.97 -4.44
C ASP A 695 -24.75 8.50 -4.01
N THR A 696 -24.85 7.58 -4.97
CA THR A 696 -24.73 6.12 -4.80
C THR A 696 -23.30 5.61 -4.95
N ASP A 697 -22.35 6.45 -5.36
CA ASP A 697 -20.94 6.06 -5.55
C ASP A 697 -20.20 6.03 -4.21
N PRO A 698 -19.71 4.86 -3.73
CA PRO A 698 -19.01 4.77 -2.45
C PRO A 698 -17.58 5.30 -2.46
N VAL A 699 -17.00 5.54 -3.63
CA VAL A 699 -15.59 5.93 -3.79
C VAL A 699 -15.49 7.38 -4.25
N GLY A 700 -16.24 7.72 -5.30
CA GLY A 700 -16.28 9.05 -5.89
C GLY A 700 -17.19 10.04 -5.17
N GLY A 701 -16.93 11.33 -5.34
CA GLY A 701 -17.75 12.40 -4.80
C GLY A 701 -17.34 13.77 -5.32
N PRO A 702 -17.88 14.85 -4.72
CA PRO A 702 -17.50 16.21 -5.05
C PRO A 702 -16.02 16.44 -4.71
N VAL A 703 -15.34 17.27 -5.50
CA VAL A 703 -13.94 17.65 -5.26
C VAL A 703 -13.82 18.86 -4.32
N GLN A 704 -14.84 19.73 -4.25
CA GLN A 704 -14.86 20.96 -3.43
C GLN A 704 -15.71 20.84 -2.14
N ARG A 705 -15.57 21.79 -1.19
CA ARG A 705 -16.41 21.93 0.02
C ARG A 705 -17.60 22.86 -0.23
N GLY A 706 -18.77 22.46 0.27
CA GLY A 706 -19.94 23.33 0.43
C GLY A 706 -20.86 23.35 -0.79
N ASP A 707 -21.90 24.19 -0.71
CA ASP A 707 -22.88 24.42 -1.79
C ASP A 707 -22.33 25.37 -2.87
N CYS A 708 -21.16 25.96 -2.64
CA CYS A 708 -20.38 26.71 -3.63
C CYS A 708 -19.67 25.73 -4.57
N LEU A 709 -20.46 24.97 -5.33
CA LEU A 709 -19.98 24.32 -6.55
C LEU A 709 -19.65 25.48 -7.49
N ASP A 710 -18.39 25.89 -7.61
CA ASP A 710 -17.96 26.97 -8.53
C ASP A 710 -18.07 26.52 -10.01
N GLY A 711 -19.16 25.83 -10.36
CA GLY A 711 -19.37 25.18 -11.64
C GLY A 711 -18.44 23.98 -11.91
N VAL A 712 -17.59 23.53 -10.98
CA VAL A 712 -16.73 22.36 -11.22
C VAL A 712 -17.46 21.06 -10.95
N ASP A 713 -18.13 20.94 -9.81
CA ASP A 713 -18.80 19.71 -9.41
C ASP A 713 -20.25 19.68 -9.92
N GLU A 714 -20.65 18.56 -10.54
CA GLU A 714 -22.00 18.33 -11.05
C GLU A 714 -22.55 17.00 -10.55
N ARG A 715 -23.67 17.09 -9.82
CA ARG A 715 -24.39 15.93 -9.29
C ARG A 715 -25.28 15.36 -10.38
N LEU A 716 -25.09 14.08 -10.69
CA LEU A 716 -25.99 13.34 -11.58
C LEU A 716 -26.86 12.36 -10.78
N PRO A 717 -28.16 12.20 -11.12
CA PRO A 717 -28.97 11.14 -10.53
C PRO A 717 -28.47 9.76 -11.00
N ASP A 718 -28.53 8.79 -10.08
CA ASP A 718 -28.24 7.37 -10.31
C ASP A 718 -29.31 6.50 -9.63
N PRO A 719 -30.13 5.75 -10.39
CA PRO A 719 -30.13 5.67 -11.85
C PRO A 719 -30.43 7.01 -12.55
N ASP A 720 -30.05 7.12 -13.82
CA ASP A 720 -30.27 8.30 -14.66
C ASP A 720 -31.75 8.58 -14.94
N THR A 721 -32.58 7.53 -14.88
CA THR A 721 -34.03 7.59 -15.09
C THR A 721 -34.76 6.61 -14.16
N PRO A 722 -36.00 6.91 -13.74
CA PRO A 722 -36.88 5.94 -13.08
C PRO A 722 -37.64 5.06 -14.08
N TRP A 723 -37.58 5.36 -15.37
CA TRP A 723 -38.37 4.72 -16.42
C TRP A 723 -37.69 3.46 -16.96
N TYR A 724 -38.49 2.44 -17.27
CA TYR A 724 -38.06 1.20 -17.92
C TYR A 724 -39.21 0.62 -18.75
N ASP A 725 -38.88 -0.14 -19.79
CA ASP A 725 -39.88 -0.79 -20.63
C ASP A 725 -40.55 -1.95 -19.89
N TYR A 726 -41.85 -2.15 -20.14
CA TYR A 726 -42.60 -3.29 -19.64
C TYR A 726 -41.91 -4.61 -20.02
N GLY A 727 -41.74 -5.50 -19.03
CA GLY A 727 -41.00 -6.76 -19.18
C GLY A 727 -39.48 -6.64 -18.96
N SER A 728 -38.94 -5.42 -18.89
CA SER A 728 -37.54 -5.18 -18.51
C SER A 728 -37.38 -5.03 -16.99
N GLU A 729 -36.16 -5.17 -16.50
CA GLU A 729 -35.88 -4.92 -15.10
C GLU A 729 -35.91 -3.41 -14.77
N PRO A 730 -36.43 -3.01 -13.58
CA PRO A 730 -36.33 -1.63 -13.13
C PRO A 730 -34.87 -1.15 -13.07
N PRO A 731 -34.61 0.12 -13.38
CA PRO A 731 -33.26 0.64 -13.51
C PRO A 731 -32.51 0.51 -12.18
N ARG A 732 -31.27 0.02 -12.23
CA ARG A 732 -30.47 -0.25 -11.03
C ARG A 732 -29.45 0.88 -10.83
N PRO A 733 -29.12 1.25 -9.56
CA PRO A 733 -28.02 2.18 -9.32
C PRO A 733 -26.73 1.58 -9.88
N ARG A 734 -26.09 2.32 -10.78
CA ARG A 734 -24.85 1.91 -11.47
C ARG A 734 -23.62 2.15 -10.60
N GLY A 735 -23.72 3.05 -9.63
CA GLY A 735 -22.65 3.37 -8.67
C GLY A 735 -21.34 3.76 -9.35
N HIS A 736 -20.21 3.41 -8.73
CA HIS A 736 -18.89 3.87 -9.15
C HIS A 736 -18.51 3.57 -10.61
N GLY A 737 -19.05 2.51 -11.22
CA GLY A 737 -18.72 2.11 -12.58
C GLY A 737 -19.59 2.74 -13.67
N GLY A 738 -20.72 3.36 -13.30
CA GLY A 738 -21.78 3.76 -14.24
C GLY A 738 -21.44 4.90 -15.19
N TYR A 739 -20.48 5.75 -14.83
CA TYR A 739 -20.19 6.98 -15.55
C TYR A 739 -19.74 6.79 -17.00
N TRP A 740 -19.03 5.69 -17.31
CA TRP A 740 -18.59 5.38 -18.68
C TRP A 740 -19.76 5.16 -19.65
N THR A 741 -20.95 4.86 -19.13
CA THR A 741 -22.17 4.60 -19.90
C THR A 741 -23.21 5.72 -19.74
N ASP A 742 -22.87 6.80 -19.04
CA ASP A 742 -23.79 7.92 -18.83
C ASP A 742 -23.69 8.91 -20.00
N PRO A 743 -24.75 9.07 -20.81
CA PRO A 743 -24.70 9.91 -22.01
C PRO A 743 -24.45 11.38 -21.68
N ARG A 744 -24.82 11.85 -20.48
CA ARG A 744 -24.63 13.24 -20.05
C ARG A 744 -23.16 13.61 -19.91
N VAL A 745 -22.33 12.66 -19.46
CA VAL A 745 -20.87 12.83 -19.38
C VAL A 745 -20.30 13.03 -20.78
N TRP A 746 -20.71 12.18 -21.73
CA TRP A 746 -20.20 12.22 -23.10
C TRP A 746 -20.70 13.42 -23.90
N ALA A 747 -21.90 13.92 -23.62
CA ALA A 747 -22.39 15.17 -24.20
C ALA A 747 -21.44 16.34 -23.89
N LEU A 748 -20.97 16.44 -22.64
CA LEU A 748 -20.01 17.48 -22.26
C LEU A 748 -18.62 17.25 -22.86
N VAL A 749 -18.14 16.01 -22.89
CA VAL A 749 -16.86 15.68 -23.54
C VAL A 749 -16.87 16.09 -25.02
N ASN A 750 -17.96 15.79 -25.73
CA ASN A 750 -18.14 16.19 -27.12
C ASN A 750 -18.18 17.72 -27.27
N HIS A 751 -18.87 18.43 -26.37
CA HIS A 751 -18.93 19.88 -26.37
C HIS A 751 -17.55 20.52 -26.18
N TYR A 752 -16.78 20.06 -25.19
CA TYR A 752 -15.41 20.57 -24.96
C TYR A 752 -14.45 20.24 -26.11
N ALA A 753 -14.58 19.06 -26.72
CA ALA A 753 -13.77 18.72 -27.87
C ALA A 753 -14.09 19.62 -29.08
N PHE A 754 -15.37 19.95 -29.29
CA PHE A 754 -15.80 20.86 -30.34
C PHE A 754 -15.30 22.30 -30.12
N GLU A 755 -15.41 22.83 -28.89
CA GLU A 755 -14.90 24.17 -28.57
C GLU A 755 -13.36 24.28 -28.66
N LEU A 756 -12.66 23.15 -28.51
CA LEU A 756 -11.22 23.04 -28.70
C LEU A 756 -10.83 22.67 -30.14
N THR A 757 -11.75 22.56 -31.10
CA THR A 757 -11.40 22.41 -32.52
C THR A 757 -11.31 23.79 -33.13
#